data_AF-A0A936QSK0-F1
#
_entry.id   AF-A0A936QSK0-F1
#
_cell.length_a   1.000
_cell.length_b   1.000
_cell.length_c   1.000
_cell.angle_alpha   90.00
_cell.angle_beta   90.00
_cell.angle_gamma   90.00
#
_symmetry.space_group_name_H-M   'P 1'
#
loop_
_entity.id
_entity.type
_entity.pdbx_description
1 polymer ?
#
loop_
_entity_poly.entity_id
_entity_poly.type
_entity_poly.pdbx_seq_one_letter_code
_entity_poly.pdbx_strand_id
1 'polypeptide(L)'
;MHTPSLFDRLLPGSRVLTLRGLLGLLALGTVWLASAQPGNTASLANSVLLNAVAGPGTITLTAPAFGGTNQYKVYRKLRTTTEFPGTPLATIPVSGGTALNYVDNSVSQNVLYEYKVVRSANSGAGYGYISTGYKVPASAWSGSADHYMGKVMVFVETGLAASLGTGLAQLTADLKAEGWVPIVNTSFSASTDPAVVHAVIENAYASDPTHVKAVLLIGHVAVPLTQNNSLQPDGHNDPSRLWPVDGYYGDINGNWTEHTSGPYSGLFNMHSFPSAIELAVGRVDLSDLPAFGSTESQLTAAYLQRAHQFRTTGFVPKNRGVIFDALYWTGNAHAGGGWKSIAPLVGNAVNDNSPDQPLSSTGFYQAWPTWFPFSGYVDLNGTTSTSNSLTNEGSYLWTFIGGGENVSSAGYSGSTADYAQSGYGYGGVFNMGFGSYFGQWNTTNNLLRSPLASGQALTNVWSGKPHWYFHNMGMGEPIGRSAVQSMNNVDDRYSPQSIGGIGNAANIHMCLMGDPTLRMHMVAPPTNLSANSAGGSVNFNWSASADPQVTGYHVYSFSASGVPSLLNNNPVSGTSWSTTGSFPNGTEFMVRAAKLETTPSGSYWNLSMGAMATITGGGSMREVNMKVMLGGPYDQGSGLMNDALRGLSAFPHAEPYSGLGAGLAPVGGGGGETTTNAVLSVNGNKAVVDWVLVELRSNTNPAQVVESRCGLVLRNGKVVAANDGNSPLRFNAQGQFRIAVRHRNHLGCMTAGAVTLATGTPANVDFTLPGTGTYGNEARDNMGGTMVLWPGNVRVSDHAVKYAGTGNDRDRILVTVGGDTPAQTVPDVYDQEDANMDGTVQYTGAGSDRNVIRPTTIGNVYSNTREEQLP
;
A
#
# COMPACT_ATOMS: atom_id res chain seq x y z
N MET A 1 -5.36 79.47 -21.04
CA MET A 1 -6.65 80.17 -21.07
C MET A 1 -7.62 79.46 -20.13
N HIS A 2 -8.03 80.18 -19.09
CA HIS A 2 -9.23 80.03 -18.25
C HIS A 2 -9.65 78.68 -17.62
N THR A 3 -9.15 78.52 -16.39
CA THR A 3 -9.86 78.38 -15.09
C THR A 3 -10.94 77.29 -14.81
N PRO A 4 -10.87 76.62 -13.63
CA PRO A 4 -11.79 75.61 -13.09
C PRO A 4 -12.76 76.14 -11.99
N SER A 5 -13.69 75.31 -11.49
CA SER A 5 -14.42 75.50 -10.21
C SER A 5 -14.75 74.12 -9.58
N LEU A 6 -14.21 73.65 -8.45
CA LEU A 6 -14.40 74.04 -7.03
C LEU A 6 -15.88 74.04 -6.57
N PHE A 7 -16.25 73.06 -5.72
CA PHE A 7 -16.84 73.35 -4.41
C PHE A 7 -16.73 72.14 -3.48
N ASP A 8 -16.29 72.43 -2.26
CA ASP A 8 -15.96 71.53 -1.17
C ASP A 8 -16.90 71.82 0.03
N ARG A 9 -16.96 70.90 1.00
CA ARG A 9 -17.45 70.97 2.41
C ARG A 9 -18.88 70.53 2.74
N LEU A 10 -18.98 69.49 3.59
CA LEU A 10 -19.23 69.61 5.05
C LEU A 10 -19.13 68.22 5.76
N LEU A 11 -18.25 68.11 6.76
CA LEU A 11 -18.12 67.04 7.79
C LEU A 11 -19.07 67.33 8.99
N PRO A 12 -19.09 66.60 10.15
CA PRO A 12 -18.64 65.24 10.54
C PRO A 12 -19.70 64.47 11.41
N GLY A 13 -19.46 63.20 11.79
CA GLY A 13 -20.28 62.53 12.81
C GLY A 13 -19.85 61.10 13.20
N SER A 14 -18.93 61.02 14.17
CA SER A 14 -18.41 59.84 14.87
C SER A 14 -19.46 58.81 15.37
N ARG A 15 -19.12 57.52 15.31
CA ARG A 15 -19.17 56.58 16.46
C ARG A 15 -18.41 55.28 16.16
N VAL A 16 -17.27 55.16 16.83
CA VAL A 16 -16.57 53.90 17.12
C VAL A 16 -17.46 53.09 18.06
N LEU A 17 -17.78 51.85 17.69
CA LEU A 17 -18.18 50.82 18.65
C LEU A 17 -17.37 49.56 18.37
N THR A 18 -16.34 49.36 19.19
CA THR A 18 -15.69 48.08 19.41
C THR A 18 -16.67 47.11 20.09
N LEU A 19 -16.90 45.93 19.50
CA LEU A 19 -17.33 44.77 20.26
C LEU A 19 -16.61 43.51 19.74
N ARG A 20 -15.52 43.16 20.44
CA ARG A 20 -15.01 41.80 20.47
C ARG A 20 -16.00 40.96 21.28
N GLY A 21 -16.39 39.81 20.75
CA GLY A 21 -17.02 38.73 21.51
C GLY A 21 -18.42 38.35 21.03
N LEU A 22 -18.49 37.45 20.06
CA LEU A 22 -19.25 36.19 20.21
C LEU A 22 -18.88 35.24 19.06
N LEU A 23 -18.12 34.20 19.39
CA LEU A 23 -18.10 32.94 18.65
C LEU A 23 -19.47 32.27 18.85
N GLY A 24 -20.15 31.94 17.76
CA GLY A 24 -21.39 31.16 17.81
C GLY A 24 -21.97 30.98 16.42
N LEU A 25 -21.79 29.77 15.87
CA LEU A 25 -22.46 29.19 14.71
C LEU A 25 -23.42 30.09 13.92
N LEU A 26 -23.00 30.51 12.72
CA LEU A 26 -23.91 30.88 11.65
C LEU A 26 -23.40 30.25 10.35
N ALA A 27 -23.94 29.07 10.08
CA ALA A 27 -23.94 28.47 8.75
C ALA A 27 -24.83 29.32 7.84
N LEU A 28 -24.28 30.39 7.28
CA LEU A 28 -24.93 31.15 6.22
C LEU A 28 -24.81 30.34 4.93
N GLY A 29 -25.88 29.61 4.62
CA GLY A 29 -26.11 29.03 3.31
C GLY A 29 -26.11 30.13 2.26
N THR A 30 -25.08 30.12 1.41
CA THR A 30 -25.09 30.84 0.14
C THR A 30 -26.18 30.22 -0.73
N VAL A 31 -27.31 30.92 -0.85
CA VAL A 31 -28.35 30.64 -1.84
C VAL A 31 -27.73 30.90 -3.23
N TRP A 32 -27.38 29.83 -3.93
CA TRP A 32 -27.05 29.90 -5.34
C TRP A 32 -28.30 30.32 -6.12
N LEU A 33 -28.27 31.51 -6.71
CA LEU A 33 -29.24 31.90 -7.73
C LEU A 33 -29.07 30.95 -8.92
N ALA A 34 -30.10 30.13 -9.16
CA ALA A 34 -30.14 29.17 -10.25
C ALA A 34 -30.21 29.89 -11.60
N SER A 35 -29.06 30.01 -12.28
CA SER A 35 -29.02 30.27 -13.72
C SER A 35 -29.41 29.00 -14.47
N ALA A 36 -30.47 29.07 -15.29
CA ALA A 36 -30.86 27.99 -16.18
C ALA A 36 -29.67 27.58 -17.09
N GLN A 37 -29.40 26.28 -17.15
CA GLN A 37 -28.30 25.68 -17.93
C GLN A 37 -28.54 25.86 -19.45
N PRO A 38 -27.56 26.36 -20.22
CA PRO A 38 -27.67 26.41 -21.68
C PRO A 38 -27.66 25.00 -22.30
N GLY A 39 -28.58 24.73 -23.23
CA GLY A 39 -28.59 23.58 -24.17
C GLY A 39 -28.30 22.19 -23.59
N ASN A 40 -29.30 21.49 -23.05
CA ASN A 40 -29.13 20.11 -22.58
C ASN A 40 -28.68 19.16 -23.72
N THR A 41 -27.38 18.83 -23.80
CA THR A 41 -26.93 17.69 -24.61
C THR A 41 -27.52 16.40 -24.04
N ALA A 42 -27.69 15.37 -24.87
CA ALA A 42 -28.10 14.05 -24.38
C ALA A 42 -27.15 13.53 -23.30
N SER A 43 -25.84 13.82 -23.43
CA SER A 43 -24.80 13.47 -22.46
C SER A 43 -25.04 14.09 -21.09
N LEU A 44 -25.32 15.40 -21.02
CA LEU A 44 -25.62 16.10 -19.78
C LEU A 44 -26.97 15.68 -19.20
N ALA A 45 -27.99 15.49 -20.06
CA ALA A 45 -29.31 15.04 -19.65
C ALA A 45 -29.33 13.62 -19.03
N ASN A 46 -28.36 12.76 -19.38
CA ASN A 46 -28.19 11.43 -18.79
C ASN A 46 -27.23 11.40 -17.59
N SER A 47 -26.76 12.56 -17.13
CA SER A 47 -25.74 12.65 -16.07
C SER A 47 -26.23 13.46 -14.86
N VAL A 48 -25.76 13.09 -13.66
CA VAL A 48 -25.92 13.85 -12.41
C VAL A 48 -24.52 14.24 -11.92
N LEU A 49 -24.26 15.54 -11.85
CA LEU A 49 -22.94 16.10 -11.50
C LEU A 49 -22.81 16.18 -9.98
N LEU A 50 -22.34 15.10 -9.36
CA LEU A 50 -22.27 14.97 -7.91
C LEU A 50 -21.03 15.64 -7.32
N ASN A 51 -21.22 16.31 -6.18
CA ASN A 51 -20.19 16.64 -5.20
C ASN A 51 -20.59 16.06 -3.83
N ALA A 52 -19.62 15.93 -2.94
CA ALA A 52 -19.81 15.57 -1.54
C ALA A 52 -19.03 16.48 -0.58
N VAL A 53 -19.63 16.78 0.57
CA VAL A 53 -18.94 17.33 1.74
C VAL A 53 -19.06 16.30 2.86
N ALA A 54 -17.93 15.75 3.28
CA ALA A 54 -17.86 14.72 4.31
C ALA A 54 -17.32 15.30 5.63
N GLY A 55 -17.99 14.99 6.73
CA GLY A 55 -17.60 15.39 8.08
C GLY A 55 -17.73 14.22 9.07
N PRO A 56 -17.50 14.47 10.37
CA PRO A 56 -17.70 13.45 11.40
C PRO A 56 -19.17 12.95 11.39
N GLY A 57 -19.37 11.68 11.06
CA GLY A 57 -20.69 11.03 11.05
C GLY A 57 -21.66 11.49 9.96
N THR A 58 -21.23 12.35 9.02
CA THR A 58 -22.11 12.95 8.01
C THR A 58 -21.47 13.01 6.64
N ILE A 59 -22.25 12.72 5.60
CA ILE A 59 -21.90 13.00 4.19
C ILE A 59 -23.06 13.76 3.55
N THR A 60 -22.80 14.96 3.04
CA THR A 60 -23.77 15.74 2.28
C THR A 60 -23.49 15.62 0.79
N LEU A 61 -24.40 15.01 0.03
CA LEU A 61 -24.36 14.94 -1.43
C LEU A 61 -25.11 16.12 -2.04
N THR A 62 -24.49 16.74 -3.04
CA THR A 62 -25.10 17.84 -3.78
C THR A 62 -24.99 17.63 -5.29
N ALA A 63 -25.96 18.14 -6.03
CA ALA A 63 -25.91 18.22 -7.49
C ALA A 63 -26.65 19.48 -7.96
N PRO A 64 -26.20 20.14 -9.05
CA PRO A 64 -26.89 21.31 -9.58
C PRO A 64 -28.34 21.01 -9.98
N ALA A 65 -29.15 22.06 -9.95
CA ALA A 65 -30.52 22.05 -10.48
C ALA A 65 -30.53 21.61 -11.95
N PHE A 66 -31.49 20.76 -12.31
CA PHE A 66 -31.70 20.33 -13.70
C PHE A 66 -33.19 20.44 -14.06
N GLY A 67 -33.50 21.12 -15.16
CA GLY A 67 -34.89 21.41 -15.56
C GLY A 67 -35.74 20.15 -15.71
N GLY A 68 -36.99 20.21 -15.22
CA GLY A 68 -37.93 19.09 -15.33
C GLY A 68 -37.67 17.92 -14.37
N THR A 69 -36.73 18.05 -13.42
CA THR A 69 -36.50 17.04 -12.37
C THR A 69 -37.67 16.96 -11.41
N ASN A 70 -38.10 15.73 -11.11
CA ASN A 70 -39.20 15.44 -10.19
C ASN A 70 -38.83 14.48 -9.03
N GLN A 71 -37.71 13.75 -9.13
CA GLN A 71 -37.26 12.84 -8.07
C GLN A 71 -35.76 12.58 -8.15
N TYR A 72 -35.14 12.35 -6.99
CA TYR A 72 -33.85 11.69 -6.87
C TYR A 72 -33.97 10.39 -6.05
N LYS A 73 -33.25 9.34 -6.45
CA LYS A 73 -33.01 8.13 -5.66
C LYS A 73 -31.54 8.04 -5.34
N VAL A 74 -31.22 7.87 -4.06
CA VAL A 74 -29.84 7.75 -3.56
C VAL A 74 -29.60 6.32 -3.11
N TYR A 75 -28.52 5.73 -3.58
CA TYR A 75 -28.04 4.40 -3.21
C TYR A 75 -26.62 4.53 -2.65
N ARG A 76 -26.26 3.64 -1.74
CA ARG A 76 -24.93 3.60 -1.12
C ARG A 76 -24.46 2.16 -1.02
N LYS A 77 -23.17 1.94 -1.25
CA LYS A 77 -22.47 0.70 -0.92
C LYS A 77 -21.12 1.00 -0.27
N LEU A 78 -20.51 -0.02 0.32
CA LEU A 78 -19.11 0.04 0.76
C LEU A 78 -18.20 -0.13 -0.46
N ARG A 79 -16.99 0.44 -0.42
CA ARG A 79 -15.96 0.25 -1.46
C ARG A 79 -15.63 -1.23 -1.74
N THR A 80 -15.76 -2.09 -0.74
CA THR A 80 -15.51 -3.54 -0.84
C THR A 80 -16.68 -4.33 -1.42
N THR A 81 -17.87 -3.71 -1.55
CA THR A 81 -19.04 -4.34 -2.13
C THR A 81 -19.09 -4.10 -3.63
N THR A 82 -19.38 -5.17 -4.37
CA THR A 82 -19.50 -5.16 -5.83
C THR A 82 -20.74 -4.36 -6.27
N GLU A 83 -21.94 -4.79 -5.87
CA GLU A 83 -23.22 -4.20 -6.30
C GLU A 83 -23.79 -3.12 -5.39
N PHE A 84 -24.57 -2.21 -5.98
CA PHE A 84 -25.47 -1.34 -5.22
C PHE A 84 -26.71 -2.12 -4.75
N PRO A 85 -27.29 -1.78 -3.59
CA PRO A 85 -28.52 -2.43 -3.13
C PRO A 85 -29.68 -2.16 -4.10
N GLY A 86 -30.60 -3.12 -4.24
CA GLY A 86 -31.79 -2.96 -5.11
C GLY A 86 -32.77 -1.89 -4.62
N THR A 87 -32.75 -1.58 -3.31
CA THR A 87 -33.60 -0.56 -2.68
C THR A 87 -32.77 0.71 -2.42
N PRO A 88 -33.28 1.91 -2.77
CA PRO A 88 -32.57 3.15 -2.48
C PRO A 88 -32.51 3.41 -0.98
N LEU A 89 -31.40 3.98 -0.53
CA LEU A 89 -31.23 4.54 0.81
C LEU A 89 -32.22 5.70 1.05
N ALA A 90 -32.47 6.52 0.02
CA ALA A 90 -33.43 7.60 0.07
C ALA A 90 -34.12 7.83 -1.27
N THR A 91 -35.40 8.20 -1.22
CA THR A 91 -36.18 8.69 -2.37
C THR A 91 -36.67 10.09 -2.06
N ILE A 92 -36.23 11.07 -2.84
CA ILE A 92 -36.39 12.50 -2.57
C ILE A 92 -37.27 13.09 -3.68
N PRO A 93 -38.56 13.30 -3.45
CA PRO A 93 -39.40 14.02 -4.40
C PRO A 93 -38.99 15.50 -4.45
N VAL A 94 -38.91 16.05 -5.65
CA VAL A 94 -38.60 17.47 -5.87
C VAL A 94 -39.57 18.04 -6.90
N SER A 95 -39.71 19.37 -6.94
CA SER A 95 -40.52 20.05 -7.95
C SER A 95 -39.67 21.02 -8.77
N GLY A 96 -40.05 21.21 -10.04
CA GLY A 96 -39.58 22.33 -10.86
C GLY A 96 -38.08 22.40 -11.13
N GLY A 97 -37.33 21.29 -11.04
CA GLY A 97 -35.89 21.30 -11.29
C GLY A 97 -35.03 21.74 -10.10
N THR A 98 -35.49 21.52 -8.87
CA THR A 98 -34.71 21.77 -7.65
C THR A 98 -33.39 20.96 -7.64
N ALA A 99 -32.31 21.57 -7.14
CA ALA A 99 -31.01 20.93 -6.93
C ALA A 99 -31.07 19.79 -5.90
N LEU A 100 -30.15 18.82 -5.99
CA LEU A 100 -29.99 17.81 -4.95
C LEU A 100 -29.26 18.41 -3.75
N ASN A 101 -29.80 18.19 -2.56
CA ASN A 101 -29.10 18.38 -1.29
C ASN A 101 -29.56 17.28 -0.32
N TYR A 102 -28.75 16.24 -0.17
CA TYR A 102 -29.07 15.06 0.64
C TYR A 102 -28.01 14.84 1.71
N VAL A 103 -28.42 14.66 2.96
CA VAL A 103 -27.52 14.38 4.09
C VAL A 103 -27.69 12.93 4.54
N ASP A 104 -26.60 12.17 4.49
CA ASP A 104 -26.50 10.84 5.08
C ASP A 104 -25.84 10.92 6.45
N ASN A 105 -26.61 10.63 7.50
CA ASN A 105 -26.15 10.61 8.90
C ASN A 105 -25.79 9.20 9.40
N SER A 106 -25.77 8.20 8.51
CA SER A 106 -25.52 6.79 8.86
C SER A 106 -24.12 6.31 8.46
N VAL A 107 -23.17 7.25 8.35
CA VAL A 107 -21.80 7.02 7.87
C VAL A 107 -20.80 7.12 9.01
N SER A 108 -19.68 6.44 8.87
CA SER A 108 -18.59 6.44 9.86
C SER A 108 -17.33 7.11 9.30
N GLN A 109 -16.55 7.73 10.18
CA GLN A 109 -15.20 8.21 9.83
C GLN A 109 -14.31 7.04 9.42
N ASN A 110 -13.30 7.29 8.59
CA ASN A 110 -12.32 6.31 8.10
C ASN A 110 -12.92 5.22 7.18
N VAL A 111 -14.21 5.33 6.81
CA VAL A 111 -14.88 4.41 5.90
C VAL A 111 -15.07 5.06 4.54
N LEU A 112 -14.72 4.33 3.48
CA LEU A 112 -14.92 4.73 2.10
C LEU A 112 -16.24 4.15 1.56
N TYR A 113 -17.14 5.03 1.19
CA TYR A 113 -18.43 4.70 0.60
C TYR A 113 -18.44 5.05 -0.89
N GLU A 114 -19.33 4.41 -1.61
CA GLU A 114 -19.65 4.74 -2.98
C GLU A 114 -21.16 4.98 -3.09
N TYR A 115 -21.54 6.07 -3.75
CA TYR A 115 -22.93 6.46 -3.95
C TYR A 115 -23.31 6.44 -5.43
N LYS A 116 -24.53 6.01 -5.69
CA LYS A 116 -25.22 6.13 -6.97
C LYS A 116 -26.43 7.02 -6.76
N VAL A 117 -26.58 8.05 -7.60
CA VAL A 117 -27.77 8.89 -7.62
C VAL A 117 -28.46 8.76 -8.96
N VAL A 118 -29.75 8.41 -8.93
CA VAL A 118 -30.61 8.37 -10.11
C VAL A 118 -31.57 9.55 -10.04
N ARG A 119 -31.51 10.44 -11.04
CA ARG A 119 -32.41 11.57 -11.22
C ARG A 119 -33.53 11.19 -12.19
N SER A 120 -34.78 11.40 -11.82
CA SER A 120 -35.91 11.32 -12.75
C SER A 120 -36.31 12.73 -13.21
N ALA A 121 -36.37 12.94 -14.52
CA ALA A 121 -36.79 14.18 -15.14
C ALA A 121 -37.68 13.93 -16.37
N ASN A 122 -38.37 14.97 -16.84
CA ASN A 122 -39.19 14.90 -18.06
C ASN A 122 -38.39 14.45 -19.30
N SER A 123 -37.08 14.70 -19.32
CA SER A 123 -36.16 14.29 -20.41
C SER A 123 -35.63 12.86 -20.26
N GLY A 124 -36.07 12.08 -19.26
CA GLY A 124 -35.54 10.76 -18.93
C GLY A 124 -34.69 10.73 -17.66
N ALA A 125 -34.09 9.57 -17.39
CA ALA A 125 -33.28 9.35 -16.20
C ALA A 125 -31.83 9.85 -16.38
N GLY A 126 -31.28 10.48 -15.35
CA GLY A 126 -29.86 10.82 -15.25
C GLY A 126 -29.18 10.03 -14.14
N TYR A 127 -27.89 9.77 -14.28
CA TYR A 127 -27.11 8.95 -13.34
C TYR A 127 -25.83 9.66 -12.91
N GLY A 128 -25.47 9.56 -11.64
CA GLY A 128 -24.21 10.07 -11.10
C GLY A 128 -23.62 9.12 -10.07
N TYR A 129 -22.29 9.10 -10.01
CA TYR A 129 -21.52 8.23 -9.12
C TYR A 129 -20.46 9.06 -8.39
N ILE A 130 -20.24 8.77 -7.11
CA ILE A 130 -19.21 9.43 -6.32
C ILE A 130 -18.70 8.50 -5.23
N SER A 131 -17.38 8.39 -5.12
CA SER A 131 -16.71 7.75 -3.98
C SER A 131 -16.44 8.83 -2.94
N THR A 132 -16.79 8.61 -1.68
CA THR A 132 -16.72 9.66 -0.66
C THR A 132 -16.52 9.09 0.74
N GLY A 133 -15.91 9.88 1.61
CA GLY A 133 -15.61 9.53 3.00
C GLY A 133 -14.92 10.66 3.75
N TYR A 134 -14.86 10.56 5.07
CA TYR A 134 -14.22 11.54 5.94
C TYR A 134 -12.95 10.95 6.57
N LYS A 135 -11.80 11.59 6.32
CA LYS A 135 -10.46 11.17 6.78
C LYS A 135 -10.12 9.71 6.46
N VAL A 136 -10.52 9.24 5.27
CA VAL A 136 -10.26 7.86 4.84
C VAL A 136 -8.74 7.58 4.89
N PRO A 137 -8.28 6.51 5.58
CA PRO A 137 -6.86 6.21 5.67
C PRO A 137 -6.32 5.71 4.32
N ALA A 138 -5.05 5.96 4.05
CA ALA A 138 -4.38 5.45 2.84
C ALA A 138 -4.45 3.92 2.72
N SER A 139 -4.48 3.23 3.88
CA SER A 139 -4.62 1.76 3.95
C SER A 139 -5.97 1.23 3.46
N ALA A 140 -7.00 2.08 3.38
CA ALA A 140 -8.32 1.67 2.90
C ALA A 140 -8.29 1.20 1.43
N TRP A 141 -7.29 1.63 0.64
CA TRP A 141 -7.20 1.31 -0.78
C TRP A 141 -6.26 0.16 -1.05
N SER A 142 -5.09 0.18 -0.40
CA SER A 142 -4.08 -0.88 -0.48
C SER A 142 -4.58 -2.20 0.09
N GLY A 143 -5.55 -2.16 1.02
CA GLY A 143 -5.96 -3.33 1.79
C GLY A 143 -4.88 -3.79 2.77
N SER A 144 -3.86 -2.97 3.00
CA SER A 144 -2.71 -3.24 3.86
C SER A 144 -2.48 -2.07 4.80
N ALA A 145 -2.34 -2.38 6.09
CA ALA A 145 -1.96 -1.40 7.13
C ALA A 145 -0.59 -0.75 6.86
N ASP A 146 0.27 -1.43 6.09
CA ASP A 146 1.61 -0.97 5.74
C ASP A 146 1.64 -0.06 4.50
N HIS A 147 0.49 0.29 3.94
CA HIS A 147 0.38 1.07 2.70
C HIS A 147 1.05 0.39 1.49
N TYR A 148 1.18 -0.94 1.53
CA TYR A 148 1.69 -1.75 0.44
C TYR A 148 0.66 -1.88 -0.69
N MET A 149 0.96 -1.32 -1.86
CA MET A 149 0.02 -1.24 -2.99
C MET A 149 -0.12 -2.55 -3.79
N GLY A 150 0.81 -3.49 -3.59
CA GLY A 150 0.91 -4.73 -4.36
C GLY A 150 2.08 -4.71 -5.36
N LYS A 151 2.07 -5.71 -6.24
CA LYS A 151 3.01 -5.92 -7.33
C LYS A 151 2.44 -5.38 -8.64
N VAL A 152 3.30 -4.74 -9.42
CA VAL A 152 3.03 -4.31 -10.78
C VAL A 152 4.02 -4.97 -11.73
N MET A 153 3.51 -5.71 -12.71
CA MET A 153 4.32 -6.30 -13.78
C MET A 153 4.60 -5.20 -14.81
N VAL A 154 5.86 -4.92 -15.09
CA VAL A 154 6.28 -3.90 -16.06
C VAL A 154 6.94 -4.58 -17.24
N PHE A 155 6.25 -4.65 -18.37
CA PHE A 155 6.79 -5.20 -19.62
C PHE A 155 7.25 -4.08 -20.53
N VAL A 156 8.50 -4.16 -20.99
CA VAL A 156 9.09 -3.17 -21.89
C VAL A 156 9.48 -3.86 -23.19
N GLU A 157 9.10 -3.27 -24.32
CA GLU A 157 9.53 -3.73 -25.64
C GLU A 157 11.07 -3.80 -25.71
N THR A 158 11.60 -4.88 -26.29
CA THR A 158 13.01 -5.27 -26.17
C THR A 158 13.94 -4.28 -26.87
N GLY A 159 13.57 -3.77 -28.06
CA GLY A 159 14.33 -2.74 -28.77
C GLY A 159 14.31 -1.39 -28.06
N LEU A 160 13.20 -1.08 -27.39
CA LEU A 160 13.01 0.15 -26.63
C LEU A 160 13.80 0.16 -25.31
N ALA A 161 13.83 -0.96 -24.59
CA ALA A 161 14.44 -1.10 -23.27
C ALA A 161 15.90 -0.62 -23.21
N ALA A 162 16.69 -0.94 -24.25
CA ALA A 162 18.10 -0.53 -24.33
C ALA A 162 18.28 0.99 -24.38
N SER A 163 17.35 1.71 -25.02
CA SER A 163 17.39 3.17 -25.17
C SER A 163 16.85 3.94 -23.97
N LEU A 164 16.02 3.31 -23.14
CA LEU A 164 15.32 3.95 -22.03
C LEU A 164 16.05 3.85 -20.68
N GLY A 165 17.22 3.19 -20.60
CA GLY A 165 17.85 2.71 -19.36
C GLY A 165 17.66 3.58 -18.10
N THR A 166 17.94 4.89 -18.16
CA THR A 166 17.74 5.81 -17.04
C THR A 166 16.27 6.08 -16.69
N GLY A 167 15.42 6.25 -17.70
CA GLY A 167 13.97 6.42 -17.52
C GLY A 167 13.30 5.18 -16.92
N LEU A 168 13.72 3.98 -17.32
CA LEU A 168 13.19 2.73 -16.74
C LEU A 168 13.64 2.53 -15.28
N ALA A 169 14.90 2.87 -14.97
CA ALA A 169 15.38 2.88 -13.60
C ALA A 169 14.61 3.89 -12.73
N GLN A 170 14.34 5.08 -13.26
CA GLN A 170 13.54 6.10 -12.57
C GLN A 170 12.11 5.62 -12.34
N LEU A 171 11.44 5.03 -13.34
CA LEU A 171 10.10 4.46 -13.17
C LEU A 171 10.07 3.38 -12.08
N THR A 172 11.06 2.48 -12.08
CA THR A 172 11.16 1.42 -11.06
C THR A 172 11.32 2.01 -9.66
N ALA A 173 12.17 3.03 -9.51
CA ALA A 173 12.34 3.76 -8.27
C ALA A 173 11.06 4.50 -7.85
N ASP A 174 10.36 5.12 -8.81
CA ASP A 174 9.13 5.87 -8.56
C ASP A 174 8.03 4.95 -8.03
N LEU A 175 7.81 3.81 -8.70
CA LEU A 175 6.83 2.80 -8.28
C LEU A 175 7.15 2.26 -6.87
N LYS A 176 8.41 1.95 -6.61
CA LYS A 176 8.87 1.52 -5.27
C LYS A 176 8.60 2.57 -4.21
N ALA A 177 8.92 3.83 -4.50
CA ALA A 177 8.71 4.97 -3.59
C ALA A 177 7.22 5.26 -3.32
N GLU A 178 6.30 4.78 -4.16
CA GLU A 178 4.86 4.86 -3.94
C GLU A 178 4.27 3.67 -3.14
N GLY A 179 5.08 2.64 -2.89
CA GLY A 179 4.69 1.42 -2.18
C GLY A 179 4.31 0.25 -3.08
N TRP A 180 4.64 0.30 -4.38
CA TRP A 180 4.52 -0.84 -5.30
C TRP A 180 5.79 -1.70 -5.31
N VAL A 181 5.64 -2.98 -5.65
CA VAL A 181 6.77 -3.87 -6.00
C VAL A 181 6.78 -4.06 -7.52
N PRO A 182 7.66 -3.36 -8.26
CA PRO A 182 7.77 -3.53 -9.71
C PRO A 182 8.48 -4.84 -10.06
N ILE A 183 7.91 -5.60 -11.00
CA ILE A 183 8.51 -6.80 -11.60
C ILE A 183 8.77 -6.49 -13.08
N VAL A 184 10.01 -6.14 -13.41
CA VAL A 184 10.38 -5.67 -14.75
C VAL A 184 10.77 -6.84 -15.66
N ASN A 185 10.23 -6.87 -16.87
CA ASN A 185 10.58 -7.82 -17.92
C ASN A 185 10.78 -7.08 -19.25
N THR A 186 11.91 -7.35 -19.92
CA THR A 186 12.32 -6.66 -21.15
C THR A 186 12.57 -7.63 -22.31
N SER A 187 11.95 -8.81 -22.27
CA SER A 187 12.21 -9.92 -23.19
C SER A 187 11.15 -10.08 -24.28
N PHE A 188 10.23 -9.12 -24.42
CA PHE A 188 9.14 -9.19 -25.39
C PHE A 188 9.24 -8.10 -26.44
N SER A 189 8.74 -8.40 -27.63
CA SER A 189 8.72 -7.49 -28.77
C SER A 189 7.33 -7.49 -29.40
N ALA A 190 7.13 -6.65 -30.43
CA ALA A 190 5.91 -6.62 -31.21
C ALA A 190 5.55 -7.97 -31.88
N SER A 191 6.54 -8.81 -32.16
CA SER A 191 6.35 -10.12 -32.79
C SER A 191 6.21 -11.27 -31.79
N THR A 192 6.32 -10.99 -30.49
CA THR A 192 6.04 -12.00 -29.46
C THR A 192 4.57 -12.40 -29.54
N ASP A 193 4.29 -13.69 -29.42
CA ASP A 193 2.93 -14.20 -29.29
C ASP A 193 2.27 -13.65 -28.00
N PRO A 194 1.10 -12.99 -28.07
CA PRO A 194 0.37 -12.52 -26.90
C PRO A 194 0.19 -13.58 -25.80
N ALA A 195 -0.02 -14.85 -26.17
CA ALA A 195 -0.19 -15.94 -25.21
C ALA A 195 1.06 -16.18 -24.34
N VAL A 196 2.26 -15.93 -24.89
CA VAL A 196 3.52 -16.05 -24.13
C VAL A 196 3.64 -14.95 -23.06
N VAL A 197 3.24 -13.72 -23.41
CA VAL A 197 3.21 -12.60 -22.46
C VAL A 197 2.18 -12.88 -21.36
N HIS A 198 0.99 -13.36 -21.75
CA HIS A 198 -0.10 -13.69 -20.82
C HIS A 198 0.28 -14.82 -19.86
N ALA A 199 0.92 -15.89 -20.34
CA ALA A 199 1.40 -16.98 -19.48
C ALA A 199 2.39 -16.50 -18.40
N VAL A 200 3.22 -15.49 -18.67
CA VAL A 200 4.11 -14.91 -17.64
C VAL A 200 3.29 -14.16 -16.58
N ILE A 201 2.23 -13.48 -16.99
CA ILE A 201 1.31 -12.78 -16.07
C ILE A 201 0.55 -13.80 -15.20
N GLU A 202 -0.01 -14.85 -15.80
CA GLU A 202 -0.71 -15.92 -15.08
C GLU A 202 0.18 -16.59 -14.04
N ASN A 203 1.42 -16.93 -14.40
CA ASN A 203 2.38 -17.53 -13.47
C ASN A 203 2.73 -16.59 -12.31
N ALA A 204 2.92 -15.29 -12.59
CA ALA A 204 3.16 -14.30 -11.55
C ALA A 204 1.94 -14.18 -10.62
N TYR A 205 0.73 -14.12 -11.17
CA TYR A 205 -0.51 -14.08 -10.40
C TYR A 205 -0.71 -15.34 -9.56
N ALA A 206 -0.52 -16.53 -10.13
CA ALA A 206 -0.65 -17.81 -9.42
C ALA A 206 0.32 -17.90 -8.22
N SER A 207 1.51 -17.29 -8.33
CA SER A 207 2.48 -17.24 -7.24
C SER A 207 2.08 -16.31 -6.08
N ASP A 208 1.26 -15.28 -6.35
CA ASP A 208 0.84 -14.29 -5.36
C ASP A 208 -0.48 -13.59 -5.78
N PRO A 209 -1.61 -14.31 -5.78
CA PRO A 209 -2.90 -13.79 -6.28
C PRO A 209 -3.44 -12.66 -5.41
N THR A 210 -2.94 -12.59 -4.17
CA THR A 210 -3.29 -11.54 -3.22
C THR A 210 -2.63 -10.21 -3.53
N HIS A 211 -1.45 -10.19 -4.14
CA HIS A 211 -0.69 -8.95 -4.31
C HIS A 211 -0.33 -8.59 -5.75
N VAL A 212 -0.42 -9.47 -6.75
CA VAL A 212 -0.34 -9.02 -8.16
C VAL A 212 -1.61 -8.24 -8.50
N LYS A 213 -1.47 -6.95 -8.85
CA LYS A 213 -2.64 -6.06 -9.06
C LYS A 213 -2.66 -5.34 -10.41
N ALA A 214 -1.52 -5.20 -11.06
CA ALA A 214 -1.44 -4.38 -12.27
C ALA A 214 -0.38 -4.88 -13.26
N VAL A 215 -0.60 -4.53 -14.53
CA VAL A 215 0.29 -4.74 -15.67
C VAL A 215 0.49 -3.41 -16.37
N LEU A 216 1.74 -2.99 -16.54
CA LEU A 216 2.14 -1.82 -17.31
C LEU A 216 2.95 -2.27 -18.52
N LEU A 217 2.45 -1.96 -19.72
CA LEU A 217 3.08 -2.26 -21.00
C LEU A 217 3.76 -0.99 -21.52
N ILE A 218 5.04 -1.04 -21.87
CA ILE A 218 5.82 0.10 -22.36
C ILE A 218 6.40 -0.24 -23.74
N GLY A 219 6.05 0.58 -24.72
CA GLY A 219 6.32 0.36 -26.14
C GLY A 219 5.33 -0.60 -26.79
N HIS A 220 5.64 -0.98 -28.03
CA HIS A 220 4.83 -1.90 -28.82
C HIS A 220 5.02 -3.38 -28.42
N VAL A 221 4.85 -3.69 -27.12
CA VAL A 221 4.69 -5.08 -26.66
C VAL A 221 3.48 -5.69 -27.38
N ALA A 222 3.55 -6.98 -27.74
CA ALA A 222 2.51 -7.72 -28.44
C ALA A 222 1.08 -7.25 -28.12
N VAL A 223 0.29 -7.00 -29.16
CA VAL A 223 -1.05 -6.42 -29.04
C VAL A 223 -2.09 -7.50 -29.36
N PRO A 224 -2.80 -8.04 -28.36
CA PRO A 224 -3.95 -8.89 -28.62
C PRO A 224 -5.04 -8.10 -29.34
N LEU A 225 -5.68 -8.73 -30.32
CA LEU A 225 -6.70 -8.13 -31.17
C LEU A 225 -7.98 -8.95 -31.12
N THR A 226 -9.09 -8.34 -31.50
CA THR A 226 -10.31 -9.05 -31.80
C THR A 226 -10.92 -8.59 -33.12
N GLN A 227 -11.50 -9.53 -33.84
CA GLN A 227 -12.33 -9.32 -35.02
C GLN A 227 -13.64 -10.06 -34.81
N ASN A 228 -14.75 -9.32 -34.77
CA ASN A 228 -16.08 -9.91 -34.66
C ASN A 228 -17.08 -9.01 -35.40
N ASN A 229 -17.89 -9.59 -36.28
CA ASN A 229 -18.81 -8.84 -37.14
C ASN A 229 -19.87 -8.03 -36.35
N SER A 230 -20.12 -8.38 -35.09
CA SER A 230 -21.04 -7.70 -34.19
C SER A 230 -20.37 -6.60 -33.35
N LEU A 231 -19.03 -6.53 -33.35
CA LEU A 231 -18.25 -5.59 -32.56
C LEU A 231 -17.86 -4.36 -33.40
N GLN A 232 -18.73 -3.34 -33.40
CA GLN A 232 -18.45 -2.06 -34.05
C GLN A 232 -18.79 -0.88 -33.15
N PRO A 233 -18.09 -0.72 -32.00
CA PRO A 233 -18.49 0.17 -30.91
C PRO A 233 -18.63 1.64 -31.32
N ASP A 234 -17.94 2.08 -32.37
CA ASP A 234 -18.04 3.44 -32.91
C ASP A 234 -19.15 3.66 -33.96
N GLY A 235 -19.92 2.62 -34.29
CA GLY A 235 -21.14 2.69 -35.11
C GLY A 235 -20.94 2.56 -36.63
N HIS A 236 -19.76 2.14 -37.10
CA HIS A 236 -19.53 1.87 -38.52
C HIS A 236 -19.96 0.44 -38.87
N ASN A 237 -20.02 0.11 -40.18
CA ASN A 237 -20.43 -1.20 -40.70
C ASN A 237 -19.30 -1.86 -41.51
N ASP A 238 -18.13 -2.03 -40.89
CA ASP A 238 -16.96 -2.73 -41.41
C ASP A 238 -16.53 -3.88 -40.45
N PRO A 239 -16.96 -5.13 -40.75
CA PRO A 239 -16.65 -6.30 -39.93
C PRO A 239 -15.18 -6.74 -40.00
N SER A 240 -14.38 -6.18 -40.92
CA SER A 240 -12.96 -6.56 -41.09
C SER A 240 -12.03 -5.88 -40.09
N ARG A 241 -12.54 -4.91 -39.33
CA ARG A 241 -11.78 -4.07 -38.41
C ARG A 241 -11.24 -4.85 -37.22
N LEU A 242 -9.98 -4.57 -36.88
CA LEU A 242 -9.30 -5.15 -35.73
C LEU A 242 -9.34 -4.15 -34.57
N TRP A 243 -9.81 -4.62 -33.42
CA TRP A 243 -9.84 -3.85 -32.19
C TRP A 243 -8.82 -4.40 -31.21
N PRO A 244 -7.94 -3.55 -30.63
CA PRO A 244 -7.04 -4.00 -29.57
C PRO A 244 -7.76 -4.35 -28.27
N VAL A 245 -7.20 -5.31 -27.53
CA VAL A 245 -7.84 -5.93 -26.35
C VAL A 245 -6.82 -6.14 -25.22
N ASP A 246 -6.29 -5.06 -24.65
CA ASP A 246 -5.32 -5.19 -23.55
C ASP A 246 -5.93 -5.83 -22.29
N GLY A 247 -7.27 -5.86 -22.16
CA GLY A 247 -7.95 -6.62 -21.11
C GLY A 247 -7.65 -8.12 -21.12
N TYR A 248 -7.18 -8.69 -22.24
CA TYR A 248 -6.65 -10.06 -22.29
C TYR A 248 -5.52 -10.28 -21.27
N TYR A 249 -4.63 -9.30 -21.10
CA TYR A 249 -3.56 -9.37 -20.11
C TYR A 249 -4.03 -9.15 -18.67
N GLY A 250 -5.28 -8.72 -18.48
CA GLY A 250 -5.88 -8.47 -17.18
C GLY A 250 -6.81 -9.58 -16.70
N ASP A 251 -7.24 -10.46 -17.60
CA ASP A 251 -8.11 -11.61 -17.36
C ASP A 251 -7.26 -12.86 -17.12
N ILE A 252 -7.33 -13.44 -15.92
CA ILE A 252 -6.47 -14.55 -15.51
C ILE A 252 -7.16 -15.92 -15.65
N ASN A 253 -8.49 -15.95 -15.72
CA ASN A 253 -9.24 -17.20 -15.66
C ASN A 253 -10.29 -17.36 -16.78
N GLY A 254 -10.38 -16.38 -17.67
CA GLY A 254 -11.31 -16.37 -18.77
C GLY A 254 -10.92 -17.33 -19.89
N ASN A 255 -11.94 -17.93 -20.51
CA ASN A 255 -11.76 -18.79 -21.66
C ASN A 255 -11.88 -17.97 -22.95
N TRP A 256 -10.74 -17.59 -23.50
CA TRP A 256 -10.65 -16.78 -24.71
C TRP A 256 -10.81 -17.62 -25.98
N THR A 257 -11.73 -17.21 -26.87
CA THR A 257 -12.01 -17.93 -28.12
C THR A 257 -11.30 -17.27 -29.29
N GLU A 258 -10.33 -17.99 -29.87
CA GLU A 258 -9.59 -17.57 -31.05
C GLU A 258 -10.47 -17.51 -32.31
N HIS A 259 -10.12 -16.62 -33.23
CA HIS A 259 -10.75 -16.50 -34.53
C HIS A 259 -10.28 -17.63 -35.45
N THR A 260 -11.22 -18.36 -36.06
CA THR A 260 -10.97 -19.62 -36.81
C THR A 260 -10.05 -19.49 -38.02
N SER A 261 -9.77 -18.27 -38.47
CA SER A 261 -8.90 -17.96 -39.61
C SER A 261 -7.77 -16.97 -39.24
N GLY A 262 -7.43 -16.87 -37.96
CA GLY A 262 -6.37 -15.97 -37.49
C GLY A 262 -4.98 -16.42 -37.94
N PRO A 263 -4.13 -15.52 -38.47
CA PRO A 263 -2.77 -15.86 -38.87
C PRO A 263 -1.80 -16.06 -37.69
N TYR A 264 -2.23 -15.79 -36.45
CA TYR A 264 -1.49 -15.92 -35.19
C TYR A 264 -2.46 -16.07 -33.99
N SER A 265 -1.98 -16.60 -32.86
CA SER A 265 -2.62 -16.56 -31.55
C SER A 265 -2.78 -15.13 -31.04
N GLY A 266 -3.86 -14.85 -30.30
CA GLY A 266 -4.21 -13.51 -29.85
C GLY A 266 -5.05 -12.71 -30.84
N LEU A 267 -5.69 -13.38 -31.83
CA LEU A 267 -6.76 -12.79 -32.62
C LEU A 267 -8.08 -13.44 -32.22
N PHE A 268 -8.85 -12.78 -31.38
CA PHE A 268 -10.07 -13.34 -30.80
C PHE A 268 -11.33 -13.05 -31.61
N ASN A 269 -12.32 -13.92 -31.49
CA ASN A 269 -13.67 -13.73 -32.04
C ASN A 269 -14.69 -13.45 -30.92
N MET A 270 -14.51 -12.34 -30.22
CA MET A 270 -15.30 -12.02 -29.04
C MET A 270 -15.69 -10.54 -29.03
N HIS A 271 -16.81 -10.22 -28.37
CA HIS A 271 -17.24 -8.82 -28.20
C HIS A 271 -17.31 -8.40 -26.72
N SER A 272 -17.23 -9.37 -25.80
CA SER A 272 -17.22 -9.13 -24.36
C SER A 272 -16.09 -9.92 -23.71
N PHE A 273 -15.57 -9.45 -22.57
CA PHE A 273 -14.63 -10.24 -21.77
C PHE A 273 -15.25 -11.58 -21.33
N PRO A 274 -14.52 -12.70 -21.39
CA PRO A 274 -15.06 -14.02 -21.02
C PRO A 274 -15.24 -14.20 -19.50
N SER A 275 -14.56 -13.39 -18.69
CA SER A 275 -14.64 -13.38 -17.23
C SER A 275 -14.54 -11.93 -16.70
N ALA A 276 -14.48 -11.76 -15.38
CA ALA A 276 -14.17 -10.47 -14.76
C ALA A 276 -12.66 -10.23 -14.77
N ILE A 277 -12.22 -9.07 -15.28
CA ILE A 277 -10.83 -8.63 -15.25
C ILE A 277 -10.32 -8.54 -13.80
N GLU A 278 -9.22 -9.22 -13.48
CA GLU A 278 -8.58 -9.19 -12.17
C GLU A 278 -7.50 -8.11 -12.04
N LEU A 279 -6.74 -7.85 -13.10
CA LEU A 279 -5.58 -6.96 -13.08
C LEU A 279 -5.83 -5.67 -13.86
N ALA A 280 -5.39 -4.55 -13.30
CA ALA A 280 -5.40 -3.28 -14.01
C ALA A 280 -4.31 -3.28 -15.08
N VAL A 281 -4.69 -3.21 -16.35
CA VAL A 281 -3.75 -3.12 -17.47
C VAL A 281 -3.71 -1.69 -18.01
N GLY A 282 -2.50 -1.15 -18.18
CA GLY A 282 -2.28 0.10 -18.89
C GLY A 282 -1.12 0.01 -19.86
N ARG A 283 -1.17 0.78 -20.95
CA ARG A 283 -0.20 0.73 -22.05
C ARG A 283 0.32 2.12 -22.41
N VAL A 284 1.63 2.26 -22.46
CA VAL A 284 2.34 3.43 -23.00
C VAL A 284 3.00 3.01 -24.30
N ASP A 285 2.27 3.15 -25.41
CA ASP A 285 2.72 2.76 -26.73
C ASP A 285 2.75 4.00 -27.63
N LEU A 286 3.96 4.41 -28.04
CA LEU A 286 4.20 5.58 -28.88
C LEU A 286 4.86 5.20 -30.21
N SER A 287 4.70 3.93 -30.61
CA SER A 287 5.19 3.39 -31.88
C SER A 287 4.45 4.01 -33.08
N ASP A 288 5.12 4.11 -34.23
CA ASP A 288 4.47 4.51 -35.48
C ASP A 288 3.63 5.81 -35.39
N LEU A 289 4.21 6.84 -34.75
CA LEU A 289 3.70 8.21 -34.68
C LEU A 289 4.57 9.20 -35.50
N PRO A 290 4.77 8.99 -36.82
CA PRO A 290 5.69 9.80 -37.61
C PRO A 290 5.33 11.28 -37.69
N ALA A 291 4.09 11.67 -37.39
CA ALA A 291 3.70 13.10 -37.33
C ALA A 291 4.54 13.91 -36.33
N PHE A 292 5.02 13.29 -35.25
CA PHE A 292 5.84 13.96 -34.22
C PHE A 292 7.29 14.18 -34.63
N GLY A 293 7.76 13.58 -35.74
CA GLY A 293 9.14 13.67 -36.20
C GLY A 293 10.21 13.11 -35.22
N SER A 294 9.79 12.56 -34.08
CA SER A 294 10.63 11.97 -33.05
C SER A 294 10.55 10.44 -33.09
N THR A 295 11.59 9.76 -32.63
CA THR A 295 11.57 8.30 -32.50
C THR A 295 10.68 7.86 -31.32
N GLU A 296 10.18 6.62 -31.34
CA GLU A 296 9.44 6.04 -30.21
C GLU A 296 10.23 6.10 -28.90
N SER A 297 11.55 5.89 -28.95
CA SER A 297 12.43 6.02 -27.79
C SER A 297 12.46 7.42 -27.19
N GLN A 298 12.51 8.46 -28.03
CA GLN A 298 12.46 9.85 -27.58
C GLN A 298 11.10 10.20 -26.98
N LEU A 299 10.02 9.79 -27.64
CA LEU A 299 8.66 10.03 -27.17
C LEU A 299 8.39 9.32 -25.83
N THR A 300 8.83 8.07 -25.70
CA THR A 300 8.64 7.28 -24.48
C THR A 300 9.51 7.81 -23.33
N ALA A 301 10.75 8.21 -23.60
CA ALA A 301 11.60 8.86 -22.59
C ALA A 301 10.95 10.16 -22.08
N ALA A 302 10.39 10.99 -22.98
CA ALA A 302 9.67 12.20 -22.62
C ALA A 302 8.38 11.92 -21.83
N TYR A 303 7.65 10.85 -22.14
CA TYR A 303 6.52 10.39 -21.33
C TYR A 303 6.96 10.00 -19.91
N LEU A 304 8.00 9.17 -19.77
CA LEU A 304 8.48 8.72 -18.46
C LEU A 304 8.97 9.91 -17.60
N GLN A 305 9.64 10.89 -18.22
CA GLN A 305 10.04 12.12 -17.53
C GLN A 305 8.82 12.92 -17.03
N ARG A 306 7.77 13.05 -17.84
CA ARG A 306 6.54 13.76 -17.42
C ARG A 306 5.81 13.02 -16.31
N ALA A 307 5.73 11.68 -16.39
CA ALA A 307 5.18 10.87 -15.31
C ALA A 307 5.96 11.09 -14.00
N HIS A 308 7.29 11.09 -14.06
CA HIS A 308 8.14 11.40 -12.91
C HIS A 308 7.90 12.81 -12.35
N GLN A 309 7.86 13.83 -13.22
CA GLN A 309 7.58 15.22 -12.82
C GLN A 309 6.21 15.37 -12.17
N PHE A 310 5.20 14.66 -12.64
CA PHE A 310 3.87 14.66 -12.05
C PHE A 310 3.87 14.00 -10.66
N ARG A 311 4.49 12.81 -10.53
CA ARG A 311 4.60 12.08 -9.25
C ARG A 311 5.37 12.85 -8.16
N THR A 312 6.40 13.59 -8.57
CA THR A 312 7.25 14.39 -7.69
C THR A 312 6.77 15.82 -7.49
N THR A 313 5.62 16.21 -8.07
CA THR A 313 5.07 17.58 -8.07
C THR A 313 5.94 18.63 -8.77
N GLY A 314 6.89 18.21 -9.62
CA GLY A 314 7.57 19.09 -10.57
C GLY A 314 6.62 19.73 -11.59
N PHE A 315 5.47 19.09 -11.83
CA PHE A 315 4.30 19.69 -12.48
C PHE A 315 3.05 19.37 -11.67
N VAL A 316 2.24 20.39 -11.37
CA VAL A 316 0.94 20.26 -10.67
C VAL A 316 -0.14 20.90 -11.54
N PRO A 317 -1.10 20.12 -12.07
CA PRO A 317 -2.16 20.69 -12.88
C PRO A 317 -3.15 21.51 -12.05
N LYS A 318 -3.84 22.46 -12.69
CA LYS A 318 -5.02 23.10 -12.07
C LYS A 318 -6.09 22.03 -11.83
N ASN A 319 -6.72 22.04 -10.65
CA ASN A 319 -7.74 21.06 -10.27
C ASN A 319 -9.10 21.34 -10.93
N ARG A 320 -9.10 21.38 -12.25
CA ARG A 320 -10.26 21.68 -13.11
C ARG A 320 -10.33 20.71 -14.28
N GLY A 321 -11.53 20.57 -14.82
CA GLY A 321 -11.79 19.71 -15.96
C GLY A 321 -12.57 20.42 -17.05
N VAL A 322 -12.45 19.92 -18.28
CA VAL A 322 -13.14 20.49 -19.45
C VAL A 322 -13.71 19.40 -20.34
N ILE A 323 -14.89 19.63 -20.88
CA ILE A 323 -15.53 18.75 -21.85
C ILE A 323 -15.82 19.48 -23.15
N PHE A 324 -15.42 18.86 -24.26
CA PHE A 324 -15.75 19.27 -25.61
C PHE A 324 -16.54 18.17 -26.29
N ASP A 325 -17.88 18.30 -26.28
CA ASP A 325 -18.79 17.32 -26.87
C ASP A 325 -19.17 17.75 -28.29
N ALA A 326 -18.34 17.46 -29.31
CA ALA A 326 -18.66 17.76 -30.71
C ALA A 326 -19.46 16.64 -31.43
N LEU A 327 -20.02 15.72 -30.65
CA LEU A 327 -20.95 14.68 -31.12
C LEU A 327 -22.35 14.83 -30.52
N TYR A 328 -22.64 15.97 -29.89
CA TYR A 328 -23.93 16.28 -29.29
C TYR A 328 -25.13 16.14 -30.25
N TRP A 329 -24.89 16.32 -31.56
CA TRP A 329 -25.89 16.24 -32.62
C TRP A 329 -26.43 14.84 -32.87
N THR A 330 -25.75 13.77 -32.40
CA THR A 330 -26.20 12.39 -32.61
C THR A 330 -27.40 12.01 -31.72
N GLY A 331 -27.72 12.84 -30.71
CA GLY A 331 -28.75 12.56 -29.72
C GLY A 331 -28.39 11.45 -28.72
N ASN A 332 -27.21 10.82 -28.85
CA ASN A 332 -26.72 9.81 -27.91
C ASN A 332 -25.81 10.44 -26.85
N ALA A 333 -25.79 9.88 -25.64
CA ALA A 333 -24.96 10.37 -24.54
C ALA A 333 -23.49 9.90 -24.62
N HIS A 334 -22.82 10.11 -25.76
CA HIS A 334 -21.44 9.66 -25.95
C HIS A 334 -20.48 10.27 -24.91
N ALA A 335 -20.64 11.56 -24.61
CA ALA A 335 -19.82 12.25 -23.62
C ALA A 335 -20.24 11.98 -22.16
N GLY A 336 -21.23 11.09 -21.94
CA GLY A 336 -21.76 10.79 -20.63
C GLY A 336 -20.72 10.25 -19.65
N GLY A 337 -19.69 9.53 -20.12
CA GLY A 337 -18.56 9.10 -19.26
C GLY A 337 -17.81 10.29 -18.67
N GLY A 338 -17.56 11.32 -19.48
CA GLY A 338 -16.93 12.57 -19.05
C GLY A 338 -17.78 13.34 -18.05
N TRP A 339 -19.07 13.53 -18.34
CA TRP A 339 -19.98 14.26 -17.44
C TRP A 339 -20.12 13.59 -16.07
N LYS A 340 -20.23 12.25 -16.03
CA LYS A 340 -20.37 11.50 -14.77
C LYS A 340 -19.07 11.41 -13.98
N SER A 341 -17.93 11.35 -14.67
CA SER A 341 -16.62 11.18 -14.02
C SER A 341 -15.98 12.49 -13.60
N ILE A 342 -16.03 13.57 -14.39
CA ILE A 342 -15.23 14.77 -14.11
C ILE A 342 -15.76 15.54 -12.90
N ALA A 343 -17.08 15.72 -12.78
CA ALA A 343 -17.69 16.47 -11.69
C ALA A 343 -17.24 16.03 -10.27
N PRO A 344 -17.30 14.74 -9.89
CA PRO A 344 -16.84 14.31 -8.56
C PRO A 344 -15.33 14.49 -8.33
N LEU A 345 -14.55 14.66 -9.40
CA LEU A 345 -13.08 14.76 -9.33
C LEU A 345 -12.60 16.20 -9.12
N VAL A 346 -13.21 17.16 -9.82
CA VAL A 346 -12.76 18.57 -9.85
C VAL A 346 -13.83 19.58 -9.39
N GLY A 347 -15.05 19.10 -9.10
CA GLY A 347 -16.18 19.87 -8.61
C GLY A 347 -17.15 20.29 -9.72
N ASN A 348 -18.40 20.52 -9.34
CA ASN A 348 -19.47 21.00 -10.22
C ASN A 348 -19.43 22.54 -10.46
N ALA A 349 -19.07 23.00 -11.67
CA ALA A 349 -19.21 24.43 -12.01
C ALA A 349 -19.54 24.65 -13.49
N VAL A 350 -20.82 24.51 -13.86
CA VAL A 350 -21.27 24.62 -15.26
C VAL A 350 -21.79 26.03 -15.58
N ASN A 351 -20.98 27.07 -15.32
CA ASN A 351 -21.15 28.43 -15.86
C ASN A 351 -19.91 29.31 -15.57
N ASP A 352 -19.13 29.60 -16.61
CA ASP A 352 -18.46 30.90 -16.77
C ASP A 352 -18.75 31.38 -18.20
N ASN A 353 -19.94 31.94 -18.40
CA ASN A 353 -20.35 32.50 -19.70
C ASN A 353 -19.74 33.89 -19.94
N SER A 354 -18.69 34.28 -19.23
CA SER A 354 -17.94 35.47 -19.59
C SER A 354 -16.80 35.10 -20.53
N PRO A 355 -16.89 35.40 -21.83
CA PRO A 355 -15.74 35.24 -22.75
C PRO A 355 -14.51 36.08 -22.34
N ASP A 356 -14.67 36.99 -21.37
CA ASP A 356 -13.68 38.00 -20.98
C ASP A 356 -13.06 37.74 -19.59
N GLN A 357 -13.34 36.61 -18.92
CA GLN A 357 -12.75 36.28 -17.61
C GLN A 357 -11.90 35.00 -17.65
N PRO A 358 -10.73 34.98 -16.98
CA PRO A 358 -9.95 33.75 -16.85
C PRO A 358 -10.71 32.69 -16.05
N LEU A 359 -10.80 31.47 -16.59
CA LEU A 359 -11.41 30.35 -15.89
C LEU A 359 -10.72 30.08 -14.54
N SER A 360 -11.53 29.82 -13.51
CA SER A 360 -11.03 29.44 -12.18
C SER A 360 -10.08 28.24 -12.23
N SER A 361 -9.18 28.16 -11.24
CA SER A 361 -8.25 27.02 -11.07
C SER A 361 -8.95 25.73 -10.64
N THR A 362 -10.23 25.80 -10.27
CA THR A 362 -11.08 24.66 -9.90
C THR A 362 -12.39 24.64 -10.68
N GLY A 363 -13.04 23.48 -10.76
CA GLY A 363 -14.38 23.32 -11.36
C GLY A 363 -14.40 22.57 -12.70
N PHE A 364 -15.59 22.41 -13.26
CA PHE A 364 -15.84 21.60 -14.46
C PHE A 364 -16.57 22.39 -15.54
N TYR A 365 -15.89 22.62 -16.66
CA TYR A 365 -16.32 23.51 -17.74
C TYR A 365 -16.76 22.75 -18.99
N GLN A 366 -17.72 23.30 -19.73
CA GLN A 366 -18.15 22.82 -21.04
C GLN A 366 -17.76 23.83 -22.12
N ALA A 367 -17.10 23.35 -23.18
CA ALA A 367 -16.80 24.12 -24.38
C ALA A 367 -17.79 23.78 -25.50
N TRP A 368 -18.26 24.79 -26.24
CA TRP A 368 -19.26 24.63 -27.32
C TRP A 368 -18.60 24.58 -28.71
N PRO A 369 -19.00 23.65 -29.58
CA PRO A 369 -18.67 23.67 -31.00
C PRO A 369 -19.73 24.48 -31.76
N THR A 370 -19.47 25.73 -32.14
CA THR A 370 -20.36 26.49 -33.04
C THR A 370 -19.83 26.56 -34.47
N TRP A 371 -20.75 26.46 -35.44
CA TRP A 371 -20.50 26.38 -36.89
C TRP A 371 -19.62 27.52 -37.46
N PHE A 372 -18.84 27.17 -38.48
CA PHE A 372 -17.99 28.05 -39.31
C PHE A 372 -18.81 29.12 -40.08
N PRO A 373 -18.33 30.37 -40.32
CA PRO A 373 -17.08 30.99 -39.91
C PRO A 373 -17.35 32.16 -38.94
N PHE A 374 -17.39 31.93 -37.62
CA PHE A 374 -17.36 33.05 -36.67
C PHE A 374 -16.36 32.84 -35.55
N SER A 375 -15.42 33.78 -35.52
CA SER A 375 -14.54 34.17 -34.44
C SER A 375 -15.33 34.37 -33.15
N GLY A 376 -15.00 33.62 -32.11
CA GLY A 376 -15.61 33.80 -30.80
C GLY A 376 -15.59 32.54 -29.95
N TYR A 377 -14.46 31.84 -29.89
CA TYR A 377 -14.25 30.88 -28.82
C TYR A 377 -13.95 31.66 -27.55
N VAL A 378 -14.51 31.21 -26.41
CA VAL A 378 -13.78 31.36 -25.15
C VAL A 378 -12.62 30.38 -25.25
N ASP A 379 -11.51 30.83 -25.83
CA ASP A 379 -10.25 30.15 -25.54
C ASP A 379 -10.10 30.19 -24.02
N LEU A 380 -9.57 29.11 -23.48
CA LEU A 380 -9.40 28.86 -22.05
C LEU A 380 -8.35 29.80 -21.39
N ASN A 381 -7.92 30.81 -22.16
CA ASN A 381 -7.03 31.92 -21.85
C ASN A 381 -7.73 33.30 -21.91
N GLY A 382 -9.06 33.37 -22.08
CA GLY A 382 -9.80 34.65 -22.13
C GLY A 382 -9.43 35.55 -23.33
N THR A 383 -8.88 34.97 -24.40
CA THR A 383 -8.53 35.70 -25.63
C THR A 383 -9.09 34.96 -26.83
N THR A 384 -9.73 35.64 -27.77
CA THR A 384 -10.24 35.01 -29.00
C THR A 384 -9.09 34.44 -29.83
N SER A 385 -8.87 33.13 -29.78
CA SER A 385 -7.93 32.40 -30.65
C SER A 385 -8.69 31.72 -31.80
N THR A 386 -8.06 31.67 -32.98
CA THR A 386 -8.54 30.95 -34.17
C THR A 386 -8.07 29.50 -34.24
N SER A 387 -7.33 29.00 -33.23
CA SER A 387 -6.89 27.61 -33.14
C SER A 387 -7.73 26.84 -32.12
N ASN A 388 -8.33 25.71 -32.55
CA ASN A 388 -9.18 24.82 -31.73
C ASN A 388 -8.35 24.01 -30.71
N SER A 389 -7.49 24.67 -29.96
CA SER A 389 -6.38 24.02 -29.29
C SER A 389 -6.52 24.11 -27.77
N LEU A 390 -6.60 22.96 -27.10
CA LEU A 390 -6.39 22.84 -25.64
C LEU A 390 -4.92 23.13 -25.33
N THR A 391 -4.51 24.39 -25.47
CA THR A 391 -3.12 24.83 -25.46
C THR A 391 -2.71 25.61 -24.23
N ASN A 392 -1.39 25.82 -24.13
CA ASN A 392 -0.65 26.51 -23.08
C ASN A 392 -1.40 27.69 -22.46
N GLU A 393 -1.34 27.74 -21.12
CA GLU A 393 -2.09 28.55 -20.13
C GLU A 393 -3.39 27.89 -19.59
N GLY A 394 -3.90 26.88 -20.31
CA GLY A 394 -4.99 26.01 -19.91
C GLY A 394 -4.55 24.66 -19.31
N SER A 395 -4.00 24.62 -18.09
CA SER A 395 -3.79 23.31 -17.41
C SER A 395 -5.13 22.71 -16.95
N TYR A 396 -5.36 21.43 -17.27
CA TYR A 396 -6.54 20.65 -16.89
C TYR A 396 -6.13 19.31 -16.28
N LEU A 397 -6.70 19.00 -15.12
CA LEU A 397 -6.57 17.67 -14.55
C LEU A 397 -7.30 16.64 -15.40
N TRP A 398 -8.51 16.98 -15.87
CA TRP A 398 -9.33 16.10 -16.69
C TRP A 398 -9.81 16.75 -17.99
N THR A 399 -9.77 16.01 -19.08
CA THR A 399 -10.37 16.44 -20.34
C THR A 399 -11.28 15.36 -20.93
N PHE A 400 -12.27 15.79 -21.69
CA PHE A 400 -12.99 14.94 -22.62
C PHE A 400 -13.06 15.62 -23.99
N ILE A 401 -12.74 14.89 -25.04
CA ILE A 401 -12.95 15.31 -26.43
C ILE A 401 -13.90 14.36 -27.17
N GLY A 402 -14.81 14.90 -27.96
CA GLY A 402 -15.71 14.14 -28.81
C GLY A 402 -15.69 14.69 -30.22
N GLY A 403 -15.52 13.83 -31.23
CA GLY A 403 -15.56 14.26 -32.64
C GLY A 403 -15.43 13.08 -33.60
N GLY A 404 -16.22 13.08 -34.67
CA GLY A 404 -16.19 12.02 -35.68
C GLY A 404 -15.40 12.44 -36.92
N GLU A 405 -14.33 11.72 -37.25
CA GLU A 405 -13.60 11.85 -38.52
C GLU A 405 -12.90 10.52 -38.86
N ASN A 406 -11.62 10.33 -38.50
CA ASN A 406 -10.80 9.19 -38.91
C ASN A 406 -9.82 8.77 -37.78
N VAL A 407 -8.94 7.80 -38.04
CA VAL A 407 -7.99 7.26 -37.04
C VAL A 407 -7.05 8.30 -36.45
N SER A 408 -6.76 9.38 -37.17
CA SER A 408 -5.76 10.39 -36.82
C SER A 408 -6.36 11.76 -36.49
N SER A 409 -7.68 11.92 -36.57
CA SER A 409 -8.34 13.18 -36.28
C SER A 409 -9.78 13.01 -35.81
N ALA A 410 -10.21 13.94 -34.97
CA ALA A 410 -11.58 14.08 -34.50
C ALA A 410 -12.07 15.47 -34.86
N GLY A 411 -13.12 15.53 -35.67
CA GLY A 411 -13.68 16.79 -36.16
C GLY A 411 -13.92 17.78 -35.02
N TYR A 412 -13.45 19.01 -35.22
CA TYR A 412 -13.48 20.13 -34.26
C TYR A 412 -12.66 19.94 -32.96
N SER A 413 -12.20 18.72 -32.65
CA SER A 413 -11.44 18.41 -31.42
C SER A 413 -9.93 18.42 -31.61
N GLY A 414 -9.47 18.17 -32.84
CA GLY A 414 -8.05 18.17 -33.21
C GLY A 414 -7.59 16.85 -33.84
N SER A 415 -6.33 16.85 -34.23
CA SER A 415 -5.66 15.78 -34.96
C SER A 415 -4.30 15.45 -34.37
N THR A 416 -3.77 14.27 -34.69
CA THR A 416 -2.41 13.87 -34.35
C THR A 416 -1.36 14.89 -34.80
N ALA A 417 -1.59 15.58 -35.93
CA ALA A 417 -0.72 16.65 -36.41
C ALA A 417 -0.75 17.89 -35.49
N ASP A 418 -1.90 18.22 -34.90
CA ASP A 418 -2.02 19.33 -33.94
C ASP A 418 -1.22 19.02 -32.66
N TYR A 419 -1.32 17.79 -32.14
CA TYR A 419 -0.54 17.34 -30.97
C TYR A 419 0.97 17.36 -31.22
N ALA A 420 1.38 17.15 -32.46
CA ALA A 420 2.76 17.11 -32.91
C ALA A 420 3.35 18.49 -33.28
N GLN A 421 2.52 19.54 -33.33
CA GLN A 421 2.95 20.86 -33.76
C GLN A 421 4.04 21.41 -32.81
N SER A 422 5.13 21.94 -33.38
CA SER A 422 6.19 22.55 -32.57
C SER A 422 5.66 23.72 -31.74
N GLY A 423 5.97 23.74 -30.44
CA GLY A 423 5.46 24.74 -29.50
C GLY A 423 4.06 24.47 -28.98
N TYR A 424 3.35 23.47 -29.51
CA TYR A 424 2.09 22.99 -28.96
C TYR A 424 2.35 22.13 -27.72
N GLY A 425 1.62 22.42 -26.65
CA GLY A 425 1.59 21.60 -25.45
C GLY A 425 0.15 21.33 -25.07
N TYR A 426 -0.26 20.06 -25.14
CA TYR A 426 -1.59 19.65 -24.73
C TYR A 426 -1.83 19.91 -23.23
N GLY A 427 -2.95 20.57 -22.92
CA GLY A 427 -3.28 21.03 -21.57
C GLY A 427 -3.83 19.97 -20.60
N GLY A 428 -4.24 18.80 -21.09
CA GLY A 428 -4.89 17.75 -20.31
C GLY A 428 -3.95 16.70 -19.74
N VAL A 429 -4.12 16.33 -18.47
CA VAL A 429 -3.34 15.25 -17.82
C VAL A 429 -3.99 13.88 -17.98
N PHE A 430 -5.24 13.75 -17.50
CA PHE A 430 -6.06 12.54 -17.63
C PHE A 430 -7.17 12.79 -18.65
N ASN A 431 -7.24 11.95 -19.67
CA ASN A 431 -8.01 12.29 -20.86
C ASN A 431 -8.99 11.18 -21.25
N MET A 432 -10.13 11.61 -21.79
CA MET A 432 -11.13 10.75 -22.40
C MET A 432 -11.39 11.24 -23.83
N GLY A 433 -11.59 10.33 -24.76
CA GLY A 433 -11.94 10.63 -26.13
C GLY A 433 -13.07 9.74 -26.64
N PHE A 434 -13.94 10.24 -27.51
CA PHE A 434 -14.86 9.39 -28.27
C PHE A 434 -15.04 9.88 -29.70
N GLY A 435 -15.08 8.93 -30.64
CA GLY A 435 -15.28 9.25 -32.04
C GLY A 435 -14.90 8.12 -32.98
N SER A 436 -14.97 8.43 -34.26
CA SER A 436 -14.82 7.46 -35.35
C SER A 436 -13.39 6.95 -35.46
N TYR A 437 -13.24 5.63 -35.57
CA TYR A 437 -12.02 4.89 -35.93
C TYR A 437 -10.84 4.93 -34.96
N PHE A 438 -10.58 6.02 -34.24
CA PHE A 438 -9.38 6.15 -33.41
C PHE A 438 -9.40 5.29 -32.14
N GLY A 439 -10.52 4.67 -31.79
CA GLY A 439 -10.54 3.60 -30.77
C GLY A 439 -9.72 2.36 -31.16
N GLN A 440 -9.48 2.15 -32.46
CA GLN A 440 -8.53 1.15 -32.98
C GLN A 440 -7.11 1.71 -32.85
N TRP A 441 -6.64 1.85 -31.61
CA TRP A 441 -5.44 2.64 -31.33
C TRP A 441 -4.17 2.09 -31.99
N ASN A 442 -4.15 0.80 -32.34
CA ASN A 442 -3.03 0.12 -32.99
C ASN A 442 -2.97 0.42 -34.51
N THR A 443 -2.88 1.69 -34.87
CA THR A 443 -2.71 2.17 -36.25
C THR A 443 -1.73 3.35 -36.28
N THR A 444 -1.13 3.62 -37.44
CA THR A 444 -0.24 4.76 -37.66
C THR A 444 -0.90 6.09 -37.26
N ASN A 445 -0.14 6.98 -36.58
CA ASN A 445 -0.59 8.32 -36.18
C ASN A 445 -1.96 8.34 -35.50
N ASN A 446 -2.25 7.34 -34.65
CA ASN A 446 -3.56 7.24 -34.04
C ASN A 446 -3.82 8.34 -32.99
N LEU A 447 -4.99 8.96 -33.06
CA LEU A 447 -5.37 10.06 -32.18
C LEU A 447 -5.45 9.64 -30.70
N LEU A 448 -5.81 8.39 -30.39
CA LEU A 448 -5.93 7.94 -29.00
C LEU A 448 -4.57 7.93 -28.27
N ARG A 449 -3.48 7.63 -29.00
CA ARG A 449 -2.11 7.58 -28.47
C ARG A 449 -1.44 8.95 -28.45
N SER A 450 -1.86 9.85 -29.33
CA SER A 450 -1.23 11.16 -29.55
C SER A 450 -1.13 12.05 -28.31
N PRO A 451 -2.13 12.15 -27.41
CA PRO A 451 -1.99 12.90 -26.16
C PRO A 451 -0.79 12.45 -25.32
N LEU A 452 -0.52 11.15 -25.23
CA LEU A 452 0.61 10.63 -24.45
C LEU A 452 1.97 11.09 -25.00
N ALA A 453 2.05 11.65 -26.21
CA ALA A 453 3.27 12.21 -26.80
C ALA A 453 3.34 13.76 -26.71
N SER A 454 2.35 14.43 -26.12
CA SER A 454 2.26 15.91 -26.16
C SER A 454 1.94 16.54 -24.80
N GLY A 455 2.44 17.75 -24.56
CA GLY A 455 2.15 18.54 -23.35
C GLY A 455 2.42 17.78 -22.05
N GLN A 456 1.45 17.77 -21.12
CA GLN A 456 1.55 17.10 -19.82
C GLN A 456 0.59 15.89 -19.69
N ALA A 457 0.15 15.33 -20.82
CA ALA A 457 -0.76 14.19 -20.83
C ALA A 457 -0.06 12.91 -20.36
N LEU A 458 -0.77 12.17 -19.50
CA LEU A 458 -0.31 10.92 -18.92
C LEU A 458 -1.22 9.74 -19.26
N THR A 459 -2.51 9.99 -19.47
CA THR A 459 -3.44 8.92 -19.84
C THR A 459 -4.43 9.35 -20.92
N ASN A 460 -4.98 8.37 -21.64
CA ASN A 460 -6.12 8.57 -22.51
C ASN A 460 -6.96 7.29 -22.62
N VAL A 461 -8.27 7.41 -22.75
CA VAL A 461 -9.17 6.27 -22.98
C VAL A 461 -10.22 6.59 -24.04
N TRP A 462 -10.60 5.57 -24.81
CA TRP A 462 -11.75 5.68 -25.71
C TRP A 462 -13.02 5.40 -24.90
N SER A 463 -13.78 6.46 -24.58
CA SER A 463 -14.89 6.43 -23.62
C SER A 463 -16.18 6.98 -24.21
N GLY A 464 -17.13 6.08 -24.47
CA GLY A 464 -18.47 6.46 -24.96
C GLY A 464 -19.37 5.25 -25.19
N LYS A 465 -18.81 4.13 -25.66
CA LYS A 465 -19.52 2.87 -25.90
C LYS A 465 -18.61 1.65 -25.59
N PRO A 466 -18.47 1.24 -24.31
CA PRO A 466 -19.18 1.76 -23.14
C PRO A 466 -18.52 2.99 -22.50
N HIS A 467 -19.18 3.56 -21.49
CA HIS A 467 -18.62 4.64 -20.67
C HIS A 467 -17.56 4.14 -19.70
N TRP A 468 -16.55 4.99 -19.45
CA TRP A 468 -15.62 4.82 -18.33
C TRP A 468 -16.07 5.62 -17.10
N TYR A 469 -15.73 5.12 -15.91
CA TYR A 469 -16.12 5.66 -14.62
C TYR A 469 -14.88 5.86 -13.74
N PHE A 470 -14.52 7.12 -13.49
CA PHE A 470 -13.29 7.48 -12.78
C PHE A 470 -13.49 8.09 -11.39
N HIS A 471 -14.73 8.16 -10.88
CA HIS A 471 -15.07 8.83 -9.61
C HIS A 471 -14.28 8.31 -8.40
N ASN A 472 -13.77 7.08 -8.44
CA ASN A 472 -12.89 6.51 -7.43
C ASN A 472 -11.59 7.29 -7.22
N MET A 473 -11.05 7.91 -8.27
CA MET A 473 -9.84 8.72 -8.19
C MET A 473 -10.02 9.98 -7.33
N GLY A 474 -11.26 10.43 -7.12
CA GLY A 474 -11.60 11.58 -6.27
C GLY A 474 -11.29 11.34 -4.79
N MET A 475 -11.12 10.07 -4.40
CA MET A 475 -10.70 9.63 -3.08
C MET A 475 -9.30 9.00 -3.07
N GLY A 476 -8.48 9.30 -4.09
CA GLY A 476 -7.05 8.96 -4.12
C GLY A 476 -6.70 7.59 -4.70
N GLU A 477 -7.67 6.77 -5.11
CA GLU A 477 -7.39 5.49 -5.75
C GLU A 477 -6.65 5.67 -7.10
N PRO A 478 -5.73 4.76 -7.48
CA PRO A 478 -5.10 4.77 -8.80
C PRO A 478 -6.10 4.60 -9.94
N ILE A 479 -5.78 5.15 -11.11
CA ILE A 479 -6.64 5.06 -12.31
C ILE A 479 -6.93 3.61 -12.71
N GLY A 480 -6.00 2.68 -12.47
CA GLY A 480 -6.17 1.26 -12.74
C GLY A 480 -7.37 0.64 -12.02
N ARG A 481 -7.72 1.15 -10.82
CA ARG A 481 -8.93 0.70 -10.11
C ARG A 481 -10.19 1.02 -10.91
N SER A 482 -10.26 2.25 -11.43
CA SER A 482 -11.36 2.75 -12.25
C SER A 482 -11.42 2.01 -13.59
N ALA A 483 -10.26 1.65 -14.16
CA ALA A 483 -10.18 0.85 -15.37
C ALA A 483 -10.82 -0.53 -15.21
N VAL A 484 -10.40 -1.29 -14.19
CA VAL A 484 -10.97 -2.61 -13.88
C VAL A 484 -12.47 -2.54 -13.62
N GLN A 485 -12.92 -1.54 -12.85
CA GLN A 485 -14.34 -1.35 -12.57
C GLN A 485 -15.15 -1.01 -13.81
N SER A 486 -14.60 -0.22 -14.73
CA SER A 486 -15.26 0.14 -15.98
C SER A 486 -15.34 -1.06 -16.94
N MET A 487 -14.26 -1.84 -17.04
CA MET A 487 -14.23 -3.07 -17.84
C MET A 487 -15.22 -4.12 -17.31
N ASN A 488 -15.30 -4.28 -15.99
CA ASN A 488 -16.20 -5.24 -15.32
C ASN A 488 -17.64 -4.74 -15.11
N ASN A 489 -18.00 -3.60 -15.70
CA ASN A 489 -19.34 -3.04 -15.61
C ASN A 489 -20.27 -3.74 -16.63
N VAL A 490 -20.70 -4.96 -16.31
CA VAL A 490 -21.54 -5.81 -17.19
C VAL A 490 -22.95 -6.07 -16.64
N ASP A 491 -23.23 -5.56 -15.44
CA ASP A 491 -24.42 -5.87 -14.62
C ASP A 491 -25.26 -4.61 -14.30
N ASP A 492 -25.17 -3.57 -15.13
CA ASP A 492 -25.81 -2.27 -14.93
C ASP A 492 -25.46 -1.55 -13.61
N ARG A 493 -24.39 -1.99 -12.91
CA ARG A 493 -23.87 -1.35 -11.69
C ARG A 493 -23.69 0.14 -11.91
N TYR A 494 -23.00 0.50 -12.99
CA TYR A 494 -22.88 1.87 -13.48
C TYR A 494 -23.62 2.05 -14.81
N SER A 495 -24.77 2.71 -14.72
CA SER A 495 -25.63 3.07 -15.85
C SER A 495 -25.49 4.55 -16.22
N PRO A 496 -25.82 4.94 -17.47
CA PRO A 496 -26.05 4.06 -18.61
C PRO A 496 -24.72 3.49 -19.12
N GLN A 497 -24.70 2.22 -19.54
CA GLN A 497 -23.49 1.58 -20.07
C GLN A 497 -23.22 1.99 -21.53
N SER A 498 -24.28 2.20 -22.32
CA SER A 498 -24.24 2.68 -23.71
C SER A 498 -25.57 3.36 -24.06
N ILE A 499 -25.54 4.41 -24.88
CA ILE A 499 -26.75 4.92 -25.56
C ILE A 499 -26.52 4.74 -27.07
N GLY A 500 -27.27 3.82 -27.68
CA GLY A 500 -27.40 3.67 -29.14
C GLY A 500 -26.85 2.38 -29.76
N GLY A 501 -27.77 1.54 -30.26
CA GLY A 501 -27.64 0.64 -31.44
C GLY A 501 -26.84 -0.65 -31.32
N ILE A 502 -25.88 -0.73 -30.41
CA ILE A 502 -25.07 -1.92 -30.17
C ILE A 502 -25.52 -2.42 -28.80
N GLY A 503 -26.12 -3.61 -28.74
CA GLY A 503 -26.64 -4.18 -27.49
C GLY A 503 -25.61 -4.09 -26.35
N ASN A 504 -26.10 -4.00 -25.11
CA ASN A 504 -25.42 -3.65 -23.85
C ASN A 504 -24.05 -4.30 -23.49
N ALA A 505 -23.34 -5.03 -24.36
CA ALA A 505 -22.28 -5.95 -23.94
C ALA A 505 -20.88 -5.72 -24.52
N ALA A 506 -20.67 -4.84 -25.51
CA ALA A 506 -19.38 -4.75 -26.20
C ALA A 506 -18.28 -4.01 -25.41
N ASN A 507 -17.68 -4.61 -24.37
CA ASN A 507 -16.64 -4.00 -23.52
C ASN A 507 -15.20 -4.45 -23.82
N ILE A 508 -15.02 -5.45 -24.68
CA ILE A 508 -13.72 -6.11 -24.89
C ILE A 508 -12.61 -5.17 -25.39
N HIS A 509 -12.96 -4.12 -26.13
CA HIS A 509 -12.02 -3.18 -26.74
C HIS A 509 -11.51 -2.10 -25.77
N MET A 510 -12.03 -2.06 -24.53
CA MET A 510 -11.64 -1.06 -23.54
C MET A 510 -10.16 -1.24 -23.18
N CYS A 511 -9.35 -0.22 -23.49
CA CYS A 511 -7.92 -0.19 -23.17
C CYS A 511 -7.57 1.13 -22.48
N LEU A 512 -6.77 1.08 -21.42
CA LEU A 512 -6.20 2.26 -20.78
C LEU A 512 -4.86 2.59 -21.44
N MET A 513 -4.79 3.71 -22.16
CA MET A 513 -3.49 4.26 -22.55
C MET A 513 -2.93 5.04 -21.35
N GLY A 514 -1.73 4.67 -20.90
CA GLY A 514 -1.04 5.27 -19.77
C GLY A 514 -0.72 4.30 -18.64
N ASP A 515 -0.13 4.83 -17.57
CA ASP A 515 0.29 4.05 -16.40
C ASP A 515 -0.89 3.82 -15.43
N PRO A 516 -1.27 2.55 -15.15
CA PRO A 516 -2.44 2.23 -14.31
C PRO A 516 -2.23 2.59 -12.83
N THR A 517 -1.01 2.89 -12.40
CA THR A 517 -0.67 3.21 -11.01
C THR A 517 -0.81 4.70 -10.67
N LEU A 518 -1.03 5.56 -11.68
CA LEU A 518 -1.15 7.01 -11.49
C LEU A 518 -2.39 7.39 -10.65
N ARG A 519 -2.21 8.40 -9.79
CA ARG A 519 -3.23 9.02 -8.95
C ARG A 519 -3.39 10.49 -9.33
N MET A 520 -4.54 11.10 -9.05
CA MET A 520 -4.79 12.51 -9.42
C MET A 520 -3.99 13.52 -8.61
N HIS A 521 -3.91 13.33 -7.29
CA HIS A 521 -3.31 14.30 -6.37
C HIS A 521 -1.99 13.74 -5.83
N MET A 522 -0.89 14.41 -6.16
CA MET A 522 0.45 14.07 -5.69
C MET A 522 0.89 15.05 -4.61
N VAL A 523 1.62 14.53 -3.62
CA VAL A 523 2.19 15.30 -2.51
C VAL A 523 3.70 15.37 -2.74
N ALA A 524 4.29 16.55 -2.58
CA ALA A 524 5.74 16.71 -2.73
C ALA A 524 6.48 15.76 -1.77
N PRO A 525 7.47 14.98 -2.22
CA PRO A 525 8.16 14.05 -1.36
C PRO A 525 9.07 14.76 -0.34
N PRO A 526 9.34 14.16 0.84
CA PRO A 526 10.53 14.51 1.60
C PRO A 526 11.79 14.18 0.80
N THR A 527 12.95 14.66 1.22
CA THR A 527 14.23 14.40 0.54
C THR A 527 15.35 14.09 1.52
N ASN A 528 16.52 13.68 1.02
CA ASN A 528 17.74 13.48 1.81
C ASN A 528 17.55 12.59 3.05
N LEU A 529 16.78 11.51 2.93
CA LEU A 529 16.68 10.54 4.02
C LEU A 529 18.05 9.93 4.30
N SER A 530 18.38 9.84 5.56
CA SER A 530 19.53 9.11 6.09
C SER A 530 19.03 8.13 7.16
N ALA A 531 19.63 6.94 7.20
CA ALA A 531 19.31 5.89 8.16
C ALA A 531 20.63 5.38 8.76
N ASN A 532 20.87 5.68 10.04
CA ASN A 532 22.12 5.39 10.73
C ASN A 532 21.89 4.40 11.87
N SER A 533 22.65 3.31 11.89
CA SER A 533 22.62 2.34 13.00
C SER A 533 23.25 2.92 14.26
N ALA A 534 22.57 2.74 15.39
CA ALA A 534 23.07 3.12 16.72
C ALA A 534 22.60 2.09 17.76
N GLY A 535 23.47 1.14 18.14
CA GLY A 535 23.30 0.30 19.32
C GLY A 535 21.97 -0.48 19.42
N GLY A 536 21.51 -1.11 18.33
CA GLY A 536 20.23 -1.85 18.30
C GLY A 536 19.00 -0.98 17.96
N SER A 537 19.23 0.26 17.53
CA SER A 537 18.23 1.17 16.96
C SER A 537 18.71 1.74 15.63
N VAL A 538 17.77 2.24 14.81
CA VAL A 538 18.10 3.01 13.60
C VAL A 538 17.56 4.43 13.76
N ASN A 539 18.45 5.40 13.62
CA ASN A 539 18.15 6.82 13.66
C ASN A 539 17.96 7.36 12.24
N PHE A 540 16.81 7.96 12.00
CA PHE A 540 16.42 8.53 10.73
C PHE A 540 16.44 10.06 10.79
N ASN A 541 16.98 10.69 9.76
CA ASN A 541 16.86 12.14 9.54
C ASN A 541 16.57 12.39 8.05
N TRP A 542 15.70 13.35 7.75
CA TRP A 542 15.36 13.74 6.38
C TRP A 542 15.12 15.26 6.28
N SER A 543 15.06 15.77 5.06
CA SER A 543 14.53 17.09 4.75
C SER A 543 13.02 17.03 4.65
N ALA A 544 12.32 18.02 5.22
CA ALA A 544 10.87 18.15 5.12
C ALA A 544 10.41 18.17 3.65
N SER A 545 9.19 17.66 3.43
CA SER A 545 8.47 17.86 2.19
C SER A 545 8.26 19.36 1.91
N ALA A 546 8.30 19.74 0.63
CA ALA A 546 8.00 21.10 0.20
C ALA A 546 6.49 21.42 0.20
N ASP A 547 5.60 20.44 0.39
CA ASP A 547 4.16 20.68 0.49
C ASP A 547 3.83 21.22 1.90
N PRO A 548 3.31 22.47 2.01
CA PRO A 548 3.11 23.13 3.29
C PRO A 548 1.95 22.53 4.12
N GLN A 549 1.14 21.64 3.54
CA GLN A 549 -0.01 21.02 4.20
C GLN A 549 0.29 19.62 4.76
N VAL A 550 1.56 19.17 4.69
CA VAL A 550 2.00 17.93 5.32
C VAL A 550 1.91 18.04 6.84
N THR A 551 1.28 17.05 7.47
CA THR A 551 1.08 17.02 8.93
C THR A 551 1.96 15.99 9.64
N GLY A 552 2.66 15.14 8.90
CA GLY A 552 3.63 14.20 9.46
C GLY A 552 4.20 13.22 8.43
N TYR A 553 4.97 12.26 8.91
CA TYR A 553 5.74 11.32 8.10
C TYR A 553 5.57 9.88 8.58
N HIS A 554 5.41 8.95 7.63
CA HIS A 554 5.49 7.52 7.87
C HIS A 554 6.85 6.99 7.44
N VAL A 555 7.41 6.10 8.26
CA VAL A 555 8.71 5.47 8.10
C VAL A 555 8.50 3.98 7.88
N TYR A 556 9.16 3.42 6.87
CA TYR A 556 9.01 2.04 6.46
C TYR A 556 10.38 1.38 6.36
N SER A 557 10.45 0.08 6.66
CA SER A 557 11.55 -0.79 6.24
C SER A 557 11.09 -1.68 5.09
N PHE A 558 12.02 -2.09 4.22
CA PHE A 558 11.73 -3.10 3.20
C PHE A 558 12.22 -4.49 3.59
N SER A 559 11.42 -5.50 3.23
CA SER A 559 11.89 -6.88 3.17
C SER A 559 12.90 -7.08 2.03
N ALA A 560 13.58 -8.23 2.00
CA ALA A 560 14.46 -8.60 0.89
C ALA A 560 13.73 -8.70 -0.46
N SER A 561 12.40 -8.92 -0.45
CA SER A 561 11.56 -8.95 -1.65
C SER A 561 11.02 -7.55 -2.05
N GLY A 562 11.43 -6.49 -1.36
CA GLY A 562 11.02 -5.11 -1.64
C GLY A 562 9.62 -4.76 -1.14
N VAL A 563 9.02 -5.57 -0.26
CA VAL A 563 7.73 -5.26 0.36
C VAL A 563 7.94 -4.29 1.53
N PRO A 564 7.26 -3.13 1.56
CA PRO A 564 7.37 -2.19 2.66
C PRO A 564 6.57 -2.67 3.88
N SER A 565 7.12 -2.44 5.07
CA SER A 565 6.44 -2.60 6.37
C SER A 565 6.53 -1.31 7.17
N LEU A 566 5.40 -0.86 7.71
CA LEU A 566 5.32 0.39 8.45
C LEU A 566 5.97 0.22 9.82
N LEU A 567 6.84 1.16 10.20
CA LEU A 567 7.55 1.14 11.49
C LEU A 567 6.86 2.00 12.55
N ASN A 568 6.08 3.00 12.14
CA ASN A 568 5.36 3.90 13.04
C ASN A 568 3.86 3.94 12.72
N ASN A 569 3.04 3.47 13.68
CA ASN A 569 1.58 3.42 13.53
C ASN A 569 0.94 4.82 13.36
N ASN A 570 1.58 5.86 13.91
CA ASN A 570 1.14 7.25 13.78
C ASN A 570 2.21 8.09 13.07
N PRO A 571 1.82 9.02 12.17
CA PRO A 571 2.76 9.91 11.51
C PRO A 571 3.62 10.71 12.50
N VAL A 572 4.92 10.80 12.26
CA VAL A 572 5.87 11.63 13.02
C VAL A 572 5.76 13.07 12.54
N SER A 573 5.59 14.06 13.42
CA SER A 573 5.46 15.47 13.02
C SER A 573 6.80 16.16 12.70
N GLY A 574 7.92 15.66 13.23
CA GLY A 574 9.26 16.17 12.97
C GLY A 574 9.95 15.51 11.76
N THR A 575 11.18 15.94 11.48
CA THR A 575 12.00 15.42 10.37
C THR A 575 13.08 14.44 10.82
N SER A 576 12.90 13.86 12.00
CA SER A 576 13.78 12.86 12.59
C SER A 576 12.96 11.88 13.42
N TRP A 577 13.35 10.62 13.41
CA TRP A 577 12.71 9.57 14.20
C TRP A 577 13.68 8.41 14.45
N SER A 578 13.44 7.59 15.47
CA SER A 578 14.25 6.41 15.75
C SER A 578 13.37 5.20 16.00
N THR A 579 13.79 4.04 15.49
CA THR A 579 13.16 2.75 15.80
C THR A 579 14.07 1.92 16.69
N THR A 580 13.46 1.12 17.57
CA THR A 580 14.13 -0.01 18.22
C THR A 580 14.02 -1.25 17.35
N GLY A 581 15.07 -2.06 17.27
CA GLY A 581 15.07 -3.29 16.46
C GLY A 581 16.33 -3.44 15.63
N SER A 582 16.66 -4.69 15.31
CA SER A 582 17.85 -5.03 14.54
C SER A 582 17.50 -5.22 13.06
N PHE A 583 18.08 -4.40 12.19
CA PHE A 583 17.89 -4.48 10.74
C PHE A 583 19.19 -4.92 10.07
N PRO A 584 19.16 -5.88 9.13
CA PRO A 584 20.34 -6.29 8.38
C PRO A 584 21.06 -5.12 7.69
N ASN A 585 22.37 -5.22 7.52
CA ASN A 585 23.10 -4.30 6.65
C ASN A 585 22.53 -4.40 5.23
N GLY A 586 22.35 -3.26 4.57
CA GLY A 586 21.69 -3.21 3.26
C GLY A 586 20.16 -3.16 3.32
N THR A 587 19.54 -3.19 4.51
CA THR A 587 18.10 -2.90 4.62
C THR A 587 17.82 -1.49 4.10
N GLU A 588 16.86 -1.41 3.19
CA GLU A 588 16.33 -0.17 2.68
C GLU A 588 15.21 0.34 3.58
N PHE A 589 15.13 1.66 3.70
CA PHE A 589 14.10 2.38 4.41
C PHE A 589 13.50 3.44 3.50
N MET A 590 12.26 3.79 3.81
CA MET A 590 11.51 4.83 3.11
C MET A 590 10.85 5.75 4.13
N VAL A 591 10.81 7.04 3.82
CA VAL A 591 9.99 8.02 4.53
C VAL A 591 9.04 8.70 3.55
N ARG A 592 7.74 8.65 3.85
CA ARG A 592 6.68 9.30 3.04
C ARG A 592 5.99 10.37 3.86
N ALA A 593 5.75 11.53 3.25
CA ALA A 593 4.93 12.58 3.84
C ALA A 593 3.45 12.20 3.79
N ALA A 594 2.69 12.59 4.82
CA ALA A 594 1.25 12.41 4.91
C ALA A 594 0.55 13.77 4.96
N LYS A 595 -0.44 13.95 4.09
CA LYS A 595 -1.30 15.13 3.98
C LYS A 595 -2.76 14.70 4.01
N LEU A 596 -3.60 15.44 4.73
CA LEU A 596 -5.04 15.27 4.60
C LEU A 596 -5.52 15.98 3.33
N GLU A 597 -5.75 15.23 2.27
CA GLU A 597 -6.29 15.74 1.01
C GLU A 597 -7.79 15.98 1.15
N THR A 598 -8.26 17.11 0.64
CA THR A 598 -9.69 17.44 0.59
C THR A 598 -10.08 17.72 -0.86
N THR A 599 -11.05 16.98 -1.35
CA THR A 599 -11.53 17.05 -2.72
C THR A 599 -13.04 17.32 -2.73
N PRO A 600 -13.63 17.62 -3.90
CA PRO A 600 -15.09 17.63 -4.08
C PRO A 600 -15.78 16.30 -3.78
N SER A 601 -15.03 15.24 -3.48
CA SER A 601 -15.51 13.92 -3.07
C SER A 601 -15.40 13.67 -1.56
N GLY A 602 -14.70 14.48 -0.77
CA GLY A 602 -14.51 14.26 0.67
C GLY A 602 -13.07 14.46 1.10
N SER A 603 -12.59 13.64 2.04
CA SER A 603 -11.20 13.74 2.53
C SER A 603 -10.54 12.40 2.82
N TYR A 604 -9.23 12.33 2.53
CA TYR A 604 -8.42 11.13 2.72
C TYR A 604 -6.97 11.46 3.05
N TRP A 605 -6.27 10.54 3.70
CA TRP A 605 -4.83 10.66 3.94
C TRP A 605 -4.05 10.31 2.68
N ASN A 606 -3.45 11.31 2.05
CA ASN A 606 -2.64 11.18 0.85
C ASN A 606 -1.16 11.08 1.22
N LEU A 607 -0.48 10.07 0.67
CA LEU A 607 0.94 9.85 0.89
C LEU A 607 1.75 10.31 -0.33
N SER A 608 2.85 11.00 -0.08
CA SER A 608 3.84 11.35 -1.11
C SER A 608 4.56 10.10 -1.62
N MET A 609 5.40 10.28 -2.65
CA MET A 609 6.51 9.37 -2.88
C MET A 609 7.48 9.37 -1.68
N GLY A 610 8.21 8.28 -1.52
CA GLY A 610 9.18 8.09 -0.47
C GLY A 610 10.57 8.65 -0.76
N ALA A 611 11.18 9.31 0.23
CA ALA A 611 12.64 9.44 0.28
C ALA A 611 13.21 8.10 0.73
N MET A 612 14.25 7.61 0.05
CA MET A 612 14.84 6.30 0.28
C MET A 612 16.22 6.42 0.92
N ALA A 613 16.56 5.49 1.80
CA ALA A 613 17.91 5.35 2.33
C ALA A 613 18.22 3.88 2.59
N THR A 614 19.44 3.47 2.31
CA THR A 614 19.93 2.14 2.66
C THR A 614 20.87 2.25 3.82
N ILE A 615 20.65 1.45 4.86
CA ILE A 615 21.60 1.43 5.97
C ILE A 615 22.93 0.86 5.49
N THR A 616 23.97 1.68 5.60
CA THR A 616 25.35 1.31 5.28
C THR A 616 26.11 1.19 6.59
N GLY A 617 26.65 0.01 6.89
CA GLY A 617 27.24 -0.25 8.20
C GLY A 617 26.22 -0.59 9.28
N GLY A 618 25.04 -1.10 8.89
CA GLY A 618 24.07 -1.68 9.84
C GLY A 618 24.74 -2.78 10.63
N GLY A 619 24.65 -2.72 11.96
CA GLY A 619 25.38 -3.60 12.88
C GLY A 619 25.40 -5.04 12.37
N SER A 620 26.57 -5.50 11.96
CA SER A 620 26.75 -6.89 11.56
C SER A 620 26.46 -7.77 12.76
N MET A 621 25.26 -8.34 12.83
CA MET A 621 24.85 -9.18 13.95
C MET A 621 25.87 -10.31 14.16
N ARG A 622 26.32 -10.45 15.41
CA ARG A 622 27.24 -11.51 15.82
C ARG A 622 26.40 -12.68 16.31
N GLU A 623 26.50 -13.81 15.63
CA GLU A 623 25.71 -14.99 15.97
C GLU A 623 26.47 -15.88 16.96
N VAL A 624 25.77 -16.34 17.99
CA VAL A 624 26.24 -17.39 18.90
C VAL A 624 25.39 -18.63 18.65
N ASN A 625 26.00 -19.63 18.03
CA ASN A 625 25.45 -20.98 17.89
C ASN A 625 25.77 -21.76 19.15
N MET A 626 24.78 -21.90 20.03
CA MET A 626 24.98 -22.58 21.30
C MET A 626 24.24 -23.91 21.40
N LYS A 627 24.88 -24.86 22.07
CA LYS A 627 24.23 -26.05 22.63
C LYS A 627 24.41 -26.14 24.14
N VAL A 628 23.34 -26.49 24.84
CA VAL A 628 23.29 -26.77 26.27
C VAL A 628 22.24 -27.83 26.54
N MET A 629 22.51 -28.75 27.47
CA MET A 629 21.54 -29.72 27.97
C MET A 629 21.27 -29.42 29.44
N LEU A 630 20.01 -29.56 29.86
CA LEU A 630 19.54 -29.35 31.23
C LEU A 630 19.42 -30.72 31.92
N GLY A 631 20.11 -30.90 33.05
CA GLY A 631 19.93 -32.11 33.88
C GLY A 631 18.53 -32.12 34.49
N GLY A 632 17.93 -33.28 34.75
CA GLY A 632 16.50 -33.34 35.08
C GLY A 632 15.68 -33.77 33.86
N PRO A 633 15.38 -32.91 32.87
CA PRO A 633 14.66 -33.35 31.69
C PRO A 633 15.53 -34.17 30.72
N TYR A 634 16.87 -34.12 30.80
CA TYR A 634 17.75 -34.92 29.93
C TYR A 634 17.66 -36.43 30.18
N ASP A 635 17.31 -37.17 29.14
CA ASP A 635 17.24 -38.63 29.14
C ASP A 635 18.44 -39.22 28.38
N GLN A 636 19.29 -39.97 29.09
CA GLN A 636 20.52 -40.57 28.54
C GLN A 636 20.23 -41.63 27.46
N GLY A 637 19.10 -42.33 27.52
CA GLY A 637 18.75 -43.38 26.57
C GLY A 637 18.38 -42.83 25.19
N SER A 638 17.68 -41.69 25.16
CA SER A 638 17.28 -41.00 23.94
C SER A 638 18.28 -39.94 23.47
N GLY A 639 19.11 -39.40 24.38
CA GLY A 639 19.98 -38.25 24.12
C GLY A 639 19.20 -36.94 23.93
N LEU A 640 17.95 -36.88 24.37
CA LEU A 640 17.05 -35.73 24.25
C LEU A 640 16.51 -35.33 25.62
N MET A 641 16.06 -34.07 25.74
CA MET A 641 15.35 -33.58 26.92
C MET A 641 13.84 -33.80 26.82
N ASN A 642 13.15 -33.97 27.94
CA ASN A 642 11.70 -33.85 28.07
C ASN A 642 11.24 -32.42 27.73
N ASP A 643 10.11 -32.29 27.04
CA ASP A 643 9.51 -31.03 26.58
C ASP A 643 8.13 -30.76 27.18
N ALA A 644 7.78 -31.38 28.32
CA ALA A 644 6.46 -31.26 28.94
C ALA A 644 6.03 -29.80 29.19
N LEU A 645 6.97 -28.94 29.60
CA LEU A 645 6.68 -27.55 29.97
C LEU A 645 6.04 -26.72 28.85
N ARG A 646 6.46 -26.90 27.59
CA ARG A 646 5.92 -26.08 26.47
C ARG A 646 4.42 -26.28 26.24
N GLY A 647 3.87 -27.40 26.72
CA GLY A 647 2.46 -27.76 26.58
C GLY A 647 1.57 -27.19 27.68
N LEU A 648 2.15 -26.60 28.73
CA LEU A 648 1.42 -26.03 29.84
C LEU A 648 0.74 -24.73 29.42
N SER A 649 -0.46 -24.50 29.96
CA SER A 649 -1.14 -23.21 29.80
C SER A 649 -0.38 -22.06 30.49
N ALA A 650 0.41 -22.40 31.50
CA ALA A 650 1.25 -21.49 32.27
C ALA A 650 2.63 -21.21 31.63
N PHE A 651 3.00 -21.86 30.52
CA PHE A 651 4.29 -21.59 29.88
C PHE A 651 4.32 -20.14 29.35
N PRO A 652 5.32 -19.33 29.72
CA PRO A 652 5.27 -17.91 29.43
C PRO A 652 5.65 -17.61 27.97
N HIS A 653 4.80 -16.84 27.28
CA HIS A 653 5.12 -16.32 25.94
C HIS A 653 6.16 -15.21 25.96
N ALA A 654 6.38 -14.56 27.10
CA ALA A 654 7.48 -13.62 27.31
C ALA A 654 8.58 -14.29 28.14
N GLU A 655 9.83 -13.93 27.91
CA GLU A 655 10.93 -14.44 28.71
C GLU A 655 10.74 -14.13 30.21
N PRO A 656 11.00 -15.09 31.12
CA PRO A 656 10.73 -14.91 32.55
C PRO A 656 11.83 -14.13 33.29
N TYR A 657 13.01 -13.95 32.70
CA TYR A 657 14.22 -13.49 33.40
C TYR A 657 14.13 -12.02 33.83
N SER A 658 13.44 -11.16 33.05
CA SER A 658 13.16 -9.79 33.47
C SER A 658 12.34 -9.70 34.75
N GLY A 659 11.50 -10.71 35.05
CA GLY A 659 10.63 -10.76 36.24
C GLY A 659 11.21 -11.49 37.44
N LEU A 660 12.25 -12.32 37.25
CA LEU A 660 12.78 -13.21 38.30
C LEU A 660 13.73 -12.52 39.30
N GLY A 661 14.38 -11.41 38.93
CA GLY A 661 15.36 -10.74 39.77
C GLY A 661 16.62 -11.60 40.02
N ALA A 662 17.30 -11.42 41.16
CA ALA A 662 18.38 -12.32 41.62
C ALA A 662 19.59 -12.49 40.67
N GLY A 663 20.04 -11.40 40.04
CA GLY A 663 21.20 -11.44 39.14
C GLY A 663 20.94 -12.06 37.77
N LEU A 664 19.67 -12.37 37.45
CA LEU A 664 19.24 -12.87 36.14
C LEU A 664 18.55 -11.83 35.26
N ALA A 665 18.44 -10.58 35.73
CA ALA A 665 17.86 -9.52 34.91
C ALA A 665 18.71 -9.30 33.64
N PRO A 666 18.11 -9.35 32.43
CA PRO A 666 18.87 -9.14 31.20
C PRO A 666 19.56 -7.76 31.14
N VAL A 667 20.74 -7.70 30.50
CA VAL A 667 21.61 -6.51 30.42
C VAL A 667 21.95 -6.20 28.96
N GLY A 668 22.14 -4.92 28.62
CA GLY A 668 22.77 -4.53 27.35
C GLY A 668 21.97 -4.83 26.08
N GLY A 669 20.64 -4.92 26.18
CA GLY A 669 19.74 -5.05 25.02
C GLY A 669 19.00 -6.38 24.91
N GLY A 670 19.11 -7.28 25.90
CA GLY A 670 18.14 -8.37 26.10
C GLY A 670 17.00 -7.95 27.03
N GLY A 671 16.00 -8.82 27.18
CA GLY A 671 14.80 -8.59 27.98
C GLY A 671 13.59 -8.22 27.11
N GLY A 672 12.45 -8.82 27.40
CA GLY A 672 11.21 -8.66 26.64
C GLY A 672 11.12 -9.50 25.37
N GLU A 673 12.04 -10.44 25.13
CA GLU A 673 11.90 -11.43 24.06
C GLU A 673 10.62 -12.25 24.24
N THR A 674 9.90 -12.48 23.14
CA THR A 674 8.65 -13.25 23.14
C THR A 674 8.71 -14.43 22.18
N THR A 675 7.99 -15.50 22.52
CA THR A 675 7.69 -16.62 21.64
C THR A 675 6.22 -16.67 21.24
N THR A 676 5.84 -17.64 20.41
CA THR A 676 4.49 -17.78 19.86
C THR A 676 4.01 -19.22 19.95
N ASN A 677 2.69 -19.41 19.88
CA ASN A 677 2.10 -20.77 19.80
C ASN A 677 2.63 -21.57 18.60
N ALA A 678 2.97 -20.90 17.48
CA ALA A 678 3.54 -21.56 16.32
C ALA A 678 4.89 -22.21 16.66
N VAL A 679 5.76 -21.49 17.38
CA VAL A 679 7.05 -22.01 17.86
C VAL A 679 6.85 -23.14 18.88
N LEU A 680 5.95 -22.97 19.84
CA LEU A 680 5.66 -23.98 20.86
C LEU A 680 5.00 -25.25 20.31
N SER A 681 4.32 -25.17 19.16
CA SER A 681 3.69 -26.32 18.50
C SER A 681 4.66 -27.26 17.77
N VAL A 682 5.92 -26.84 17.60
CA VAL A 682 6.96 -27.67 16.97
C VAL A 682 7.24 -28.91 17.84
N ASN A 683 7.21 -30.09 17.21
CA ASN A 683 7.39 -31.38 17.88
C ASN A 683 8.74 -32.05 17.52
N GLY A 684 9.04 -33.17 18.19
CA GLY A 684 10.25 -33.96 17.94
C GLY A 684 11.53 -33.30 18.46
N ASN A 685 12.67 -33.56 17.83
CA ASN A 685 13.99 -33.12 18.33
C ASN A 685 14.15 -31.59 18.44
N LYS A 686 13.26 -30.82 17.80
CA LYS A 686 13.24 -29.36 17.83
C LYS A 686 12.14 -28.79 18.74
N ALA A 687 11.45 -29.62 19.51
CA ALA A 687 10.48 -29.13 20.48
C ALA A 687 11.18 -28.30 21.56
N VAL A 688 10.50 -27.25 22.02
CA VAL A 688 10.97 -26.33 23.06
C VAL A 688 10.96 -27.03 24.42
N VAL A 689 12.04 -26.90 25.18
CA VAL A 689 12.13 -27.42 26.55
C VAL A 689 11.85 -26.29 27.52
N ASP A 690 12.62 -25.20 27.45
CA ASP A 690 12.43 -24.02 28.30
C ASP A 690 13.18 -22.79 27.76
N TRP A 691 13.03 -21.66 28.46
CA TRP A 691 13.79 -20.43 28.27
C TRP A 691 15.18 -20.50 28.90
N VAL A 692 16.20 -19.94 28.26
CA VAL A 692 17.57 -19.76 28.79
C VAL A 692 18.03 -18.31 28.65
N LEU A 693 18.86 -17.83 29.59
CA LEU A 693 19.52 -16.53 29.51
C LEU A 693 20.98 -16.73 29.08
N VAL A 694 21.41 -16.02 28.05
CA VAL A 694 22.75 -16.14 27.48
C VAL A 694 23.48 -14.82 27.64
N GLU A 695 24.63 -14.83 28.28
CA GLU A 695 25.39 -13.63 28.65
C GLU A 695 26.73 -13.58 27.92
N LEU A 696 27.06 -12.41 27.38
CA LEU A 696 28.40 -12.02 27.02
C LEU A 696 29.05 -11.34 28.22
N ARG A 697 30.04 -11.98 28.81
CA ARG A 697 30.82 -11.46 29.93
C ARG A 697 32.17 -10.94 29.44
N SER A 698 32.64 -9.86 30.07
CA SER A 698 33.93 -9.25 29.73
C SER A 698 35.06 -10.27 29.90
N ASN A 699 35.95 -10.36 28.91
CA ASN A 699 37.09 -11.29 29.00
C ASN A 699 38.11 -10.87 30.08
N THR A 700 38.24 -9.57 30.35
CA THR A 700 39.19 -9.03 31.33
C THR A 700 38.61 -8.92 32.73
N ASN A 701 37.28 -8.75 32.85
CA ASN A 701 36.56 -8.80 34.13
C ASN A 701 35.32 -9.71 33.99
N PRO A 702 35.47 -11.03 34.16
CA PRO A 702 34.40 -11.99 33.93
C PRO A 702 33.13 -11.82 34.79
N ALA A 703 33.18 -11.05 35.89
CA ALA A 703 32.00 -10.71 36.68
C ALA A 703 31.09 -9.67 35.99
N GLN A 704 31.61 -8.92 35.01
CA GLN A 704 30.85 -7.91 34.28
C GLN A 704 30.13 -8.53 33.09
N VAL A 705 28.79 -8.53 33.12
CA VAL A 705 27.94 -8.81 31.96
C VAL A 705 27.92 -7.57 31.06
N VAL A 706 28.33 -7.75 29.80
CA VAL A 706 28.36 -6.71 28.77
C VAL A 706 27.01 -6.63 28.06
N GLU A 707 26.44 -7.79 27.74
CA GLU A 707 25.19 -7.93 26.99
C GLU A 707 24.60 -9.32 27.26
N SER A 708 23.28 -9.46 27.27
CA SER A 708 22.61 -10.75 27.35
C SER A 708 21.42 -10.85 26.38
N ARG A 709 20.97 -12.07 26.12
CA ARG A 709 19.78 -12.39 25.30
C ARG A 709 19.05 -13.60 25.87
N CYS A 710 17.73 -13.55 25.84
CA CYS A 710 16.89 -14.69 26.19
C CYS A 710 16.61 -15.53 24.94
N GLY A 711 16.73 -16.85 25.07
CA GLY A 711 16.50 -17.82 24.00
C GLY A 711 15.70 -19.01 24.48
N LEU A 712 15.33 -19.89 23.56
CA LEU A 712 14.70 -21.17 23.87
C LEU A 712 15.71 -22.29 23.70
N VAL A 713 15.80 -23.19 24.68
CA VAL A 713 16.55 -24.44 24.53
C VAL A 713 15.61 -25.53 24.01
N LEU A 714 16.04 -26.25 22.99
CA LEU A 714 15.27 -27.32 22.34
C LEU A 714 15.65 -28.70 22.88
N ARG A 715 14.84 -29.73 22.62
CA ARG A 715 15.09 -31.11 23.09
C ARG A 715 16.47 -31.67 22.74
N ASN A 716 17.03 -31.25 21.61
CA ASN A 716 18.37 -31.65 21.15
C ASN A 716 19.51 -30.77 21.68
N GLY A 717 19.21 -29.88 22.63
CA GLY A 717 20.12 -28.97 23.30
C GLY A 717 20.46 -27.69 22.52
N LYS A 718 19.97 -27.50 21.29
CA LYS A 718 20.23 -26.25 20.56
C LYS A 718 19.51 -25.08 21.25
N VAL A 719 20.21 -23.95 21.40
CA VAL A 719 19.61 -22.69 21.83
C VAL A 719 19.28 -21.82 20.61
N VAL A 720 18.06 -21.32 20.55
CA VAL A 720 17.51 -20.58 19.40
C VAL A 720 16.81 -19.30 19.82
N ALA A 721 16.68 -18.37 18.87
CA ALA A 721 15.89 -17.15 19.05
C ALA A 721 14.41 -17.49 19.27
N ALA A 722 13.79 -16.83 20.24
CA ALA A 722 12.44 -17.18 20.69
C ALA A 722 11.32 -16.84 19.70
N ASN A 723 11.55 -15.84 18.83
CA ASN A 723 10.57 -15.36 17.86
C ASN A 723 10.35 -16.33 16.69
N ASP A 724 11.35 -17.15 16.33
CA ASP A 724 11.26 -18.11 15.22
C ASP A 724 11.56 -19.57 15.59
N GLY A 725 12.14 -19.84 16.76
CA GLY A 725 12.44 -21.19 17.24
C GLY A 725 13.52 -21.93 16.43
N ASN A 726 14.32 -21.23 15.61
CA ASN A 726 15.28 -21.88 14.71
C ASN A 726 16.63 -21.14 14.58
N SER A 727 16.60 -19.81 14.53
CA SER A 727 17.80 -18.98 14.30
C SER A 727 18.74 -18.97 15.52
N PRO A 728 20.05 -18.74 15.33
CA PRO A 728 20.98 -18.53 16.44
C PRO A 728 20.65 -17.28 17.25
N LEU A 729 21.17 -17.18 18.47
CA LEU A 729 21.10 -15.93 19.23
C LEU A 729 22.04 -14.88 18.64
N ARG A 730 21.61 -13.62 18.66
CA ARG A 730 22.31 -12.51 18.04
C ARG A 730 22.62 -11.42 19.04
N PHE A 731 23.86 -10.94 18.99
CA PHE A 731 24.41 -9.94 19.91
C PHE A 731 24.94 -8.72 19.14
N ASN A 732 24.94 -7.57 19.81
CA ASN A 732 25.47 -6.30 19.31
C ASN A 732 26.97 -6.15 19.60
N ALA A 733 27.44 -6.69 20.72
CA ALA A 733 28.82 -6.54 21.17
C ALA A 733 29.80 -7.31 20.28
N GLN A 734 30.95 -6.71 20.01
CA GLN A 734 32.03 -7.28 19.21
C GLN A 734 33.31 -7.43 20.02
N GLY A 735 34.13 -8.42 19.66
CA GLY A 735 35.40 -8.69 20.33
C GLY A 735 35.41 -10.06 20.98
N GLN A 736 36.21 -10.21 22.03
CA GLN A 736 36.38 -11.45 22.77
C GLN A 736 35.60 -11.40 24.08
N PHE A 737 34.70 -12.36 24.27
CA PHE A 737 33.84 -12.45 25.45
C PHE A 737 33.90 -13.85 26.05
N ARG A 738 33.65 -13.97 27.34
CA ARG A 738 33.27 -15.26 27.91
C ARG A 738 31.78 -15.44 27.73
N ILE A 739 31.35 -16.59 27.24
CA ILE A 739 29.94 -16.86 26.98
C ILE A 739 29.42 -17.66 28.16
N ALA A 740 28.36 -17.18 28.80
CA ALA A 740 27.68 -17.87 29.89
C ALA A 740 26.24 -18.21 29.51
N VAL A 741 25.75 -19.32 30.04
CA VAL A 741 24.34 -19.72 29.96
C VAL A 741 23.81 -19.90 31.37
N ARG A 742 22.65 -19.29 31.65
CA ARG A 742 21.95 -19.34 32.93
C ARG A 742 20.51 -19.82 32.72
N HIS A 743 19.96 -20.44 33.74
CA HIS A 743 18.61 -21.01 33.72
C HIS A 743 17.92 -20.76 35.07
N ARG A 744 16.58 -20.77 35.08
CA ARG A 744 15.77 -20.41 36.26
C ARG A 744 15.85 -21.40 37.44
N ASN A 745 16.19 -22.66 37.19
CA ASN A 745 16.28 -23.74 38.18
C ASN A 745 17.58 -24.59 38.10
N HIS A 746 18.61 -24.14 37.37
CA HIS A 746 19.90 -24.82 37.24
C HIS A 746 21.06 -23.91 37.61
N LEU A 747 22.21 -24.50 37.95
CA LEU A 747 23.47 -23.77 38.04
C LEU A 747 24.00 -23.49 36.62
N GLY A 748 24.22 -22.21 36.32
CA GLY A 748 24.78 -21.77 35.06
C GLY A 748 26.23 -22.17 34.88
N CYS A 749 26.71 -22.08 33.64
CA CYS A 749 28.11 -22.31 33.30
C CYS A 749 28.63 -21.27 32.31
N MET A 750 29.96 -21.10 32.27
CA MET A 750 30.63 -20.14 31.39
C MET A 750 31.84 -20.79 30.73
N THR A 751 32.20 -20.34 29.53
CA THR A 751 33.44 -20.76 28.88
C THR A 751 34.68 -20.39 29.71
N ALA A 752 35.68 -21.27 29.75
CA ALA A 752 36.95 -21.03 30.45
C ALA A 752 37.77 -19.93 29.76
N GLY A 753 37.77 -19.94 28.41
CA GLY A 753 38.45 -18.98 27.57
C GLY A 753 37.48 -18.02 26.87
N ALA A 754 38.06 -17.01 26.23
CA ALA A 754 37.30 -16.07 25.42
C ALA A 754 36.87 -16.69 24.09
N VAL A 755 35.68 -16.31 23.64
CA VAL A 755 35.10 -16.62 22.34
C VAL A 755 35.03 -15.33 21.53
N THR A 756 35.55 -15.37 20.30
CA THR A 756 35.54 -14.21 19.41
C THR A 756 34.19 -14.08 18.72
N LEU A 757 33.54 -12.93 18.86
CA LEU A 757 32.33 -12.56 18.12
C LEU A 757 32.72 -11.63 16.96
N ALA A 758 32.71 -12.18 15.74
CA ALA A 758 33.05 -11.49 14.48
C ALA A 758 31.89 -11.46 13.47
N THR A 759 31.89 -10.47 12.57
CA THR A 759 30.86 -10.31 11.52
C THR A 759 30.87 -11.55 10.63
N GLY A 760 29.70 -12.12 10.34
CA GLY A 760 29.54 -13.13 9.29
C GLY A 760 30.16 -14.50 9.60
N THR A 761 30.69 -14.70 10.81
CA THR A 761 31.18 -15.99 11.29
C THR A 761 30.52 -16.31 12.63
N PRO A 762 29.55 -17.24 12.67
CA PRO A 762 28.91 -17.64 13.92
C PRO A 762 29.94 -18.22 14.91
N ALA A 763 29.91 -17.72 16.14
CA ALA A 763 30.66 -18.29 17.25
C ALA A 763 29.95 -19.56 17.73
N ASN A 764 30.63 -20.71 17.66
CA ASN A 764 30.07 -21.99 18.10
C ASN A 764 30.50 -22.29 19.54
N VAL A 765 29.54 -22.53 20.43
CA VAL A 765 29.77 -22.89 21.83
C VAL A 765 28.92 -24.10 22.17
N ASP A 766 29.55 -25.23 22.48
CA ASP A 766 28.81 -26.45 22.81
C ASP A 766 29.11 -26.89 24.24
N PHE A 767 28.22 -26.53 25.17
CA PHE A 767 28.30 -26.94 26.56
C PHE A 767 27.86 -28.39 26.79
N THR A 768 27.57 -29.16 25.75
CA THR A 768 27.27 -30.60 25.88
C THR A 768 28.52 -31.47 25.75
N LEU A 769 29.61 -30.89 25.23
CA LEU A 769 30.87 -31.61 25.03
C LEU A 769 31.77 -31.53 26.27
N PRO A 770 32.34 -32.66 26.74
CA PRO A 770 33.34 -32.67 27.82
C PRO A 770 34.58 -31.83 27.49
N GLY A 771 34.96 -31.74 26.22
CA GLY A 771 36.13 -30.98 25.75
C GLY A 771 35.95 -29.46 25.78
N THR A 772 34.72 -28.95 25.93
CA THR A 772 34.48 -27.50 26.07
C THR A 772 34.91 -27.07 27.46
N GLY A 773 36.05 -26.37 27.57
CA GLY A 773 36.54 -25.87 28.86
C GLY A 773 35.58 -24.87 29.50
N THR A 774 35.28 -25.03 30.78
CA THR A 774 34.40 -24.14 31.56
C THR A 774 35.14 -23.41 32.67
N TYR A 775 34.64 -22.23 33.05
CA TYR A 775 35.10 -21.51 34.24
C TYR A 775 34.83 -22.34 35.50
N GLY A 776 35.74 -22.25 36.48
CA GLY A 776 35.62 -22.97 37.75
C GLY A 776 35.85 -24.48 37.62
N ASN A 777 35.43 -25.23 38.65
CA ASN A 777 35.58 -26.68 38.73
C ASN A 777 34.21 -27.36 38.67
N GLU A 778 34.08 -28.42 37.87
CA GLU A 778 32.84 -29.19 37.74
C GLU A 778 31.59 -28.34 37.46
N ALA A 779 31.69 -27.36 36.56
CA ALA A 779 30.58 -26.46 36.21
C ALA A 779 29.36 -27.15 35.59
N ARG A 780 29.49 -28.43 35.20
CA ARG A 780 28.49 -29.25 34.53
C ARG A 780 28.59 -30.69 35.04
N ASP A 781 27.49 -31.44 34.99
CA ASP A 781 27.44 -32.87 35.27
C ASP A 781 27.73 -33.70 34.01
N ASN A 782 28.28 -34.90 34.17
CA ASN A 782 28.54 -35.82 33.05
C ASN A 782 27.56 -37.01 33.09
N MET A 783 26.54 -36.96 32.24
CA MET A 783 25.55 -38.02 32.09
C MET A 783 25.86 -38.84 30.83
N GLY A 784 26.68 -39.88 30.99
CA GLY A 784 26.97 -40.83 29.92
C GLY A 784 27.78 -40.26 28.75
N GLY A 785 28.66 -39.28 29.01
CA GLY A 785 29.50 -38.62 28.00
C GLY A 785 28.91 -37.31 27.47
N THR A 786 27.67 -36.99 27.82
CA THR A 786 27.05 -35.68 27.54
C THR A 786 27.11 -34.82 28.80
N MET A 787 27.63 -33.61 28.66
CA MET A 787 27.66 -32.64 29.75
C MET A 787 26.32 -31.91 29.85
N VAL A 788 25.76 -31.81 31.06
CA VAL A 788 24.49 -31.12 31.33
C VAL A 788 24.68 -30.07 32.43
N LEU A 789 23.84 -29.03 32.46
CA LEU A 789 23.79 -28.12 33.59
C LEU A 789 23.28 -28.88 34.84
N TRP A 790 23.81 -28.52 36.00
CA TRP A 790 23.37 -29.10 37.27
C TRP A 790 21.95 -28.64 37.62
N PRO A 791 20.99 -29.55 37.82
CA PRO A 791 19.64 -29.18 38.19
C PRO A 791 19.44 -28.96 39.69
N GLY A 792 18.29 -28.41 40.03
CA GLY A 792 17.82 -28.35 41.41
C GLY A 792 18.24 -27.10 42.19
N ASN A 793 18.68 -26.05 41.48
CA ASN A 793 18.84 -24.71 42.07
C ASN A 793 17.48 -24.03 42.10
N VAL A 794 16.61 -24.46 43.02
CA VAL A 794 15.27 -23.90 43.16
C VAL A 794 15.30 -22.59 43.96
N ARG A 795 16.47 -22.18 44.47
CA ARG A 795 16.74 -20.89 45.16
C ARG A 795 17.76 -20.05 44.41
N VAL A 796 17.43 -19.66 43.18
CA VAL A 796 18.33 -18.98 42.25
C VAL A 796 19.15 -17.79 42.80
N SER A 797 18.66 -17.10 43.84
CA SER A 797 19.32 -15.97 44.51
C SER A 797 20.56 -16.31 45.34
N ASP A 798 20.73 -17.56 45.78
CA ASP A 798 21.92 -17.94 46.56
C ASP A 798 23.01 -18.59 45.71
N HIS A 799 22.74 -18.79 44.41
CA HIS A 799 23.65 -19.37 43.43
C HIS A 799 24.24 -20.73 43.84
N ALA A 800 23.50 -21.51 44.63
CA ALA A 800 23.95 -22.77 45.17
C ALA A 800 22.87 -23.86 45.13
N VAL A 801 23.29 -25.12 45.19
CA VAL A 801 22.40 -26.26 45.43
C VAL A 801 22.77 -26.92 46.75
N LYS A 802 21.78 -27.02 47.64
CA LYS A 802 21.87 -27.52 49.02
C LYS A 802 20.77 -28.54 49.27
N TYR A 803 21.14 -29.73 49.78
CA TYR A 803 20.15 -30.75 50.14
C TYR A 803 19.72 -30.72 51.62
N ALA A 804 20.59 -30.25 52.52
CA ALA A 804 20.33 -30.13 53.95
C ALA A 804 20.93 -28.83 54.52
N GLY A 805 20.60 -28.49 55.77
CA GLY A 805 21.00 -27.24 56.42
C GLY A 805 20.01 -26.09 56.17
N THR A 806 20.28 -24.92 56.75
CA THR A 806 19.40 -23.74 56.62
C THR A 806 19.35 -23.27 55.17
N GLY A 807 18.14 -23.03 54.65
CA GLY A 807 17.94 -22.50 53.29
C GLY A 807 18.19 -23.52 52.18
N ASN A 808 18.06 -24.83 52.46
CA ASN A 808 18.21 -25.86 51.43
C ASN A 808 17.08 -25.84 50.38
N ASP A 809 17.38 -26.37 49.19
CA ASP A 809 16.48 -26.44 48.04
C ASP A 809 15.35 -27.45 48.25
N ARG A 810 15.67 -28.58 48.89
CA ARG A 810 14.69 -29.65 49.20
C ARG A 810 13.48 -29.12 49.98
N ASP A 811 13.72 -28.34 51.03
CA ASP A 811 12.65 -27.86 51.91
C ASP A 811 11.73 -26.88 51.17
N ARG A 812 12.23 -26.19 50.14
CA ARG A 812 11.39 -25.33 49.32
C ARG A 812 10.36 -26.14 48.52
N ILE A 813 10.78 -27.28 47.95
CA ILE A 813 9.85 -28.24 47.32
C ILE A 813 8.82 -28.76 48.33
N LEU A 814 9.25 -29.08 49.57
CA LEU A 814 8.33 -29.52 50.63
C LEU A 814 7.27 -28.47 50.94
N VAL A 815 7.67 -27.20 51.02
CA VAL A 815 6.75 -26.07 51.24
C VAL A 815 5.77 -25.94 50.06
N THR A 816 6.24 -26.03 48.82
CA THR A 816 5.39 -25.93 47.62
C THR A 816 4.30 -27.02 47.57
N VAL A 817 4.61 -28.25 47.99
CA VAL A 817 3.59 -29.33 48.05
C VAL A 817 2.71 -29.29 49.32
N GLY A 818 2.85 -28.27 50.17
CA GLY A 818 1.96 -28.06 51.33
C GLY A 818 2.55 -28.43 52.70
N GLY A 819 3.87 -28.46 52.85
CA GLY A 819 4.63 -28.37 54.13
C GLY A 819 4.54 -29.58 55.08
N ASP A 820 3.33 -29.99 55.44
CA ASP A 820 3.04 -31.05 56.41
C ASP A 820 2.53 -32.34 55.75
N THR A 821 2.25 -32.32 54.44
CA THR A 821 1.70 -33.46 53.69
C THR A 821 2.58 -33.84 52.49
N PRO A 822 3.67 -34.61 52.69
CA PRO A 822 4.67 -34.89 51.65
C PRO A 822 4.18 -35.71 50.43
N ALA A 823 2.93 -36.17 50.46
CA ALA A 823 2.32 -37.00 49.43
C ALA A 823 1.50 -36.21 48.40
N GLN A 824 1.30 -34.90 48.59
CA GLN A 824 0.64 -34.04 47.61
C GLN A 824 1.55 -33.78 46.40
N THR A 825 0.92 -33.57 45.25
CA THR A 825 1.58 -33.14 44.01
C THR A 825 0.91 -31.87 43.51
N VAL A 826 1.67 -31.00 42.87
CA VAL A 826 1.18 -29.75 42.26
C VAL A 826 1.38 -29.84 40.74
N PRO A 827 0.37 -30.32 39.98
CA PRO A 827 0.47 -30.46 38.53
C PRO A 827 0.13 -29.16 37.79
N ASP A 828 0.44 -29.12 36.48
CA ASP A 828 0.17 -28.02 35.55
C ASP A 828 0.81 -26.68 35.97
N VAL A 829 2.06 -26.73 36.45
CA VAL A 829 2.80 -25.56 36.93
C VAL A 829 4.08 -25.32 36.15
N TYR A 830 4.37 -24.04 35.89
CA TYR A 830 5.66 -23.56 35.41
C TYR A 830 6.40 -22.90 36.58
N ASP A 831 7.02 -23.71 37.44
CA ASP A 831 7.59 -23.25 38.72
C ASP A 831 9.09 -23.52 38.84
N GLN A 832 9.79 -22.85 39.75
CA GLN A 832 11.23 -23.06 39.99
C GLN A 832 11.52 -24.40 40.69
N GLU A 833 10.57 -24.86 41.49
CA GLU A 833 10.64 -26.08 42.30
C GLU A 833 10.43 -27.36 41.51
N ASP A 834 9.97 -27.25 40.25
CA ASP A 834 9.95 -28.34 39.28
C ASP A 834 11.37 -28.54 38.74
N ALA A 835 12.13 -29.40 39.42
CA ALA A 835 13.54 -29.65 39.14
C ALA A 835 13.73 -30.64 37.98
N ASN A 836 12.74 -31.51 37.73
CA ASN A 836 12.78 -32.47 36.63
C ASN A 836 12.16 -31.92 35.31
N MET A 837 11.45 -30.79 35.41
CA MET A 837 10.82 -30.05 34.31
C MET A 837 9.70 -30.83 33.61
N ASP A 838 8.91 -31.59 34.37
CA ASP A 838 7.77 -32.37 33.88
C ASP A 838 6.40 -31.67 34.02
N GLY A 839 6.38 -30.45 34.60
CA GLY A 839 5.18 -29.67 34.86
C GLY A 839 4.45 -30.04 36.14
N THR A 840 5.06 -30.87 37.00
CA THR A 840 4.50 -31.33 38.28
C THR A 840 5.52 -31.27 39.40
N VAL A 841 5.27 -30.43 40.42
CA VAL A 841 6.11 -30.42 41.63
C VAL A 841 5.66 -31.53 42.58
N GLN A 842 6.57 -32.44 42.95
CA GLN A 842 6.29 -33.51 43.90
C GLN A 842 7.48 -33.83 44.83
N TYR A 843 7.19 -34.13 46.10
CA TYR A 843 8.23 -34.33 47.13
C TYR A 843 8.57 -35.81 47.41
N THR A 844 7.63 -36.74 47.18
CA THR A 844 7.82 -38.19 47.35
C THR A 844 7.44 -38.95 46.08
N GLY A 845 7.87 -40.22 45.97
CA GLY A 845 7.63 -41.05 44.77
C GLY A 845 8.86 -41.14 43.84
N ALA A 846 8.72 -41.92 42.78
CA ALA A 846 9.82 -42.20 41.85
C ALA A 846 10.26 -40.96 41.03
N GLY A 847 9.33 -40.05 40.72
CA GLY A 847 9.59 -38.84 39.94
C GLY A 847 9.86 -37.58 40.76
N SER A 848 10.06 -37.68 42.09
CA SER A 848 10.12 -36.48 42.94
C SER A 848 11.30 -35.56 42.67
N ASP A 849 11.05 -34.25 42.64
CA ASP A 849 12.03 -33.18 42.43
C ASP A 849 13.16 -33.21 43.46
N ARG A 850 12.86 -33.63 44.69
CA ARG A 850 13.87 -33.86 45.73
C ARG A 850 14.94 -34.85 45.28
N ASN A 851 14.56 -35.89 44.53
CA ASN A 851 15.51 -36.90 44.06
C ASN A 851 16.43 -36.35 42.96
N VAL A 852 16.06 -35.24 42.32
CA VAL A 852 16.91 -34.51 41.36
C VAL A 852 17.96 -33.67 42.08
N ILE A 853 17.62 -33.05 43.22
CA ILE A 853 18.56 -32.21 43.99
C ILE A 853 19.68 -33.05 44.62
N ARG A 854 19.36 -34.24 45.15
CA ARG A 854 20.32 -35.05 45.91
C ARG A 854 21.64 -35.32 45.13
N PRO A 855 21.60 -35.86 43.90
CA PRO A 855 22.81 -36.10 43.11
C PRO A 855 23.62 -34.86 42.78
N THR A 856 23.00 -33.67 42.80
CA THR A 856 23.68 -32.41 42.50
C THR A 856 24.67 -32.00 43.60
N THR A 857 24.49 -32.44 44.84
CA THR A 857 25.45 -32.15 45.94
C THR A 857 26.81 -32.81 45.70
N ILE A 858 27.91 -32.17 46.11
CA ILE A 858 29.27 -32.68 45.87
C ILE A 858 29.45 -34.07 46.49
N GLY A 859 29.79 -35.05 45.66
CA GLY A 859 29.98 -36.44 46.07
C GLY A 859 28.69 -37.14 46.51
N ASN A 860 27.50 -36.58 46.23
CA ASN A 860 26.21 -37.09 46.68
C ASN A 860 26.09 -37.17 48.22
N VAL A 861 26.74 -36.23 48.92
CA VAL A 861 26.75 -36.13 50.38
C VAL A 861 25.83 -34.98 50.81
N TYR A 862 24.84 -35.27 51.64
CA TYR A 862 23.77 -34.32 52.01
C TYR A 862 24.24 -33.00 52.63
N SER A 863 25.38 -33.00 53.32
CA SER A 863 25.95 -31.80 53.95
C SER A 863 26.75 -30.91 53.00
N ASN A 864 27.05 -31.40 51.79
CA ASN A 864 27.85 -30.67 50.84
C ASN A 864 26.98 -29.74 49.99
N THR A 865 27.53 -28.56 49.68
CA THR A 865 26.90 -27.56 48.82
C THR A 865 27.62 -27.57 47.47
N ARG A 866 26.87 -27.42 46.37
CA ARG A 866 27.46 -27.15 45.06
C ARG A 866 27.17 -25.71 44.66
N GLU A 867 28.23 -24.94 44.42
CA GLU A 867 28.16 -23.54 44.04
C GLU A 867 28.15 -23.39 42.51
N GLU A 868 27.43 -22.39 42.01
CA GLU A 868 27.46 -21.99 40.62
C GLU A 868 28.87 -21.57 40.20
N GLN A 869 29.33 -22.07 39.04
CA GLN A 869 30.67 -21.77 38.55
C GLN A 869 30.65 -20.55 37.62
N LEU A 870 30.27 -19.41 38.19
CA LEU A 870 30.25 -18.08 37.58
C LEU A 870 30.83 -17.07 38.59
N PRO A 871 31.62 -16.07 38.15
CA PRO A 871 32.19 -15.04 39.02
C PRO A 871 31.23 -13.89 39.34
#